data_AF-A0A4V2AWJ6-F1
#
_entry.id   AF-A0A4V2AWJ6-F1
#
_cell.length_a   1.000
_cell.length_b   1.000
_cell.length_c   1.000
_cell.angle_alpha   90.00
_cell.angle_beta   90.00
_cell.angle_gamma   90.00
#
_symmetry.space_group_name_H-M   'P 1'
#
loop_
_entity.id
_entity.type
_entity.pdbx_description
1 polymer ?
#
loop_
_entity_poly.entity_id
_entity_poly.type
_entity_poly.pdbx_seq_one_letter_code
_entity_poly.pdbx_strand_id
1 'polypeptide(L)'
;MKNSATSAFRRHAGVKKGFFRLLFFSAALLLFSKAGAQTTFYVNDAFTTGDKFCTAPGNNANAGTSPGAPKFTVNDAMALAVSGDRILIDNGEYLITSLIISNGVKLVGADPDNTVLRVQATGAPIQLMANSEIWNCKIFRAIPGTSGAAPTISLSNQAGAGNVRIENCFFFKNRTAIYLNAANNITIARNRFDDNRTSIIVDVLGGTNYDNLVIRDNEIKNSRSFGILMFGPAEGAHTGYVKATVENNIITGNLAAGIEYNNANAASSVKLRNNWFGVAPGSVDVNNMRTNGGFNVADHDGTGLNSPSFTDNGTLIGASYPNDLSGGNVGALSIATHASAAPMGAGPTLFVKSTNPAFDFFTTVQDAINGSNASATVTVPNGTFREDVTVNKTLRVTGTSQAGTILKGLYYTANANSVELSANNASISNLTVTRDFGTTMTEWDACPKNQGLIVNANNDTVTNVTITGNRNGLYINNRQGFVITNNNIVQNRTGIQMGNDISNGRIVNNKINGNFTHGLMLNADLGVVNATNLTIKNNEIKDNWYTQLYLNGANTITTNNTTITCNSYGTNQPTTVATAAGEPGYAGQTPAQLGGTAPAGFATFAGSKIAATPTAPWLDNAVDAQAGVSGFQRATAITVAPVGGTLSAVNNDYRILANAIGCVETGNTITLNGTFDWTTTEAKAAWALGNNAVTEGAVAAFGSGDDYSIAVPDNSENVTLTAATVGGATI
;
A
#
# COMPACT_ATOMS: atom_id res chain seq x y z
N MET A 1 -52.22 -44.93 12.34
CA MET A 1 -51.74 -46.29 12.67
C MET A 1 -50.38 -46.10 13.35
N LYS A 2 -50.35 -46.04 14.70
CA LYS A 2 -49.75 -47.06 15.62
C LYS A 2 -48.32 -47.45 15.21
N ASN A 3 -47.25 -47.37 16.01
CA ASN A 3 -47.10 -47.23 17.46
C ASN A 3 -45.72 -46.62 17.81
N SER A 4 -45.72 -45.93 18.96
CA SER A 4 -44.61 -45.47 19.80
C SER A 4 -43.80 -46.58 20.49
N ALA A 5 -42.65 -46.17 21.07
CA ALA A 5 -42.04 -46.64 22.34
C ALA A 5 -41.16 -47.91 22.25
N THR A 6 -39.99 -48.08 22.91
CA THR A 6 -39.44 -47.46 24.14
C THR A 6 -37.95 -47.83 24.37
N SER A 7 -37.29 -47.00 25.19
CA SER A 7 -36.03 -47.10 25.97
C SER A 7 -35.48 -48.51 26.35
N ALA A 8 -34.19 -48.84 26.21
CA ALA A 8 -32.98 -48.52 27.02
C ALA A 8 -32.51 -49.71 27.88
N PHE A 9 -31.20 -50.07 27.84
CA PHE A 9 -30.23 -50.09 28.97
C PHE A 9 -28.95 -50.94 28.70
N ARG A 10 -27.80 -50.27 28.85
CA ARG A 10 -26.42 -50.67 29.29
C ARG A 10 -25.94 -52.14 29.25
N ARG A 11 -24.68 -52.35 28.80
CA ARG A 11 -23.48 -52.54 29.69
C ARG A 11 -22.14 -52.55 28.92
N HIS A 12 -21.11 -52.03 29.61
CA HIS A 12 -19.68 -51.92 29.30
C HIS A 12 -18.95 -53.26 29.17
N ALA A 13 -17.88 -53.31 28.35
CA ALA A 13 -16.46 -53.49 28.75
C ALA A 13 -15.61 -54.09 27.61
N GLY A 14 -14.35 -53.64 27.45
CA GLY A 14 -13.29 -54.47 26.86
C GLY A 14 -12.40 -53.86 25.77
N VAL A 15 -11.37 -53.14 26.21
CA VAL A 15 -10.15 -52.68 25.51
C VAL A 15 -9.50 -53.72 24.58
N LYS A 16 -9.00 -53.28 23.41
CA LYS A 16 -7.59 -53.44 22.96
C LYS A 16 -7.29 -52.61 21.70
N LYS A 17 -6.58 -51.49 21.91
CA LYS A 17 -5.82 -50.72 20.90
C LYS A 17 -4.50 -51.44 20.65
N GLY A 18 -4.14 -51.63 19.38
CA GLY A 18 -2.80 -52.04 18.96
C GLY A 18 -2.83 -52.55 17.52
N PHE A 19 -1.85 -52.14 16.71
CA PHE A 19 -1.60 -52.62 15.34
C PHE A 19 -2.30 -51.96 14.13
N PHE A 20 -2.44 -50.62 14.11
CA PHE A 20 -2.69 -49.90 12.83
C PHE A 20 -2.00 -48.52 12.75
N ARG A 21 -0.74 -48.41 13.20
CA ARG A 21 0.06 -47.17 13.13
C ARG A 21 1.51 -47.36 12.68
N LEU A 22 1.80 -48.40 11.91
CA LEU A 22 3.17 -48.66 11.45
C LEU A 22 3.23 -48.98 9.95
N LEU A 23 2.59 -48.17 9.11
CA LEU A 23 2.82 -48.20 7.66
C LEU A 23 2.57 -46.83 6.98
N PHE A 24 2.77 -45.74 7.71
CA PHE A 24 2.66 -44.35 7.21
C PHE A 24 3.89 -43.49 7.53
N PHE A 25 5.04 -44.12 7.73
CA PHE A 25 6.29 -43.47 8.10
C PHE A 25 7.45 -43.90 7.21
N SER A 26 7.28 -43.88 5.88
CA SER A 26 8.39 -44.08 4.91
C SER A 26 8.15 -43.53 3.49
N ALA A 27 7.03 -42.85 3.20
CA ALA A 27 6.77 -42.28 1.87
C ALA A 27 6.34 -40.79 1.86
N ALA A 28 6.27 -40.14 3.04
CA ALA A 28 5.94 -38.72 3.18
C ALA A 28 7.18 -37.81 3.35
N LEU A 29 8.37 -38.37 3.18
CA LEU A 29 9.64 -37.67 3.33
C LEU A 29 10.42 -37.70 2.01
N LEU A 30 9.85 -37.15 0.93
CA LEU A 30 10.57 -36.74 -0.32
C LEU A 30 9.63 -36.19 -1.43
N LEU A 31 8.51 -35.55 -1.08
CA LEU A 31 7.75 -34.70 -2.00
C LEU A 31 7.68 -33.27 -1.46
N PHE A 32 8.81 -32.75 -1.01
CA PHE A 32 9.07 -31.35 -1.33
C PHE A 32 9.33 -31.35 -2.83
N SER A 33 8.38 -30.83 -3.62
CA SER A 33 8.81 -30.20 -4.86
C SER A 33 9.92 -29.24 -4.42
N LYS A 34 11.16 -29.50 -4.84
CA LYS A 34 12.17 -28.45 -4.87
C LYS A 34 11.48 -27.34 -5.66
N ALA A 35 10.98 -26.31 -4.98
CA ALA A 35 10.99 -25.00 -5.58
C ALA A 35 12.44 -24.84 -6.04
N GLY A 36 12.67 -24.90 -7.36
CA GLY A 36 14.01 -24.70 -7.89
C GLY A 36 14.55 -23.43 -7.26
N ALA A 37 15.77 -23.48 -6.73
CA ALA A 37 16.39 -22.27 -6.21
C ALA A 37 16.38 -21.26 -7.36
N GLN A 38 15.78 -20.10 -7.13
CA GLN A 38 15.74 -19.01 -8.11
C GLN A 38 17.16 -18.68 -8.56
N THR A 39 17.46 -18.90 -9.84
CA THR A 39 18.75 -18.57 -10.42
C THR A 39 18.69 -17.17 -11.03
N THR A 40 19.74 -16.38 -10.80
CA THR A 40 19.92 -15.10 -11.47
C THR A 40 20.98 -15.29 -12.55
N PHE A 41 20.59 -15.01 -13.79
CA PHE A 41 21.49 -14.92 -14.93
C PHE A 41 21.85 -13.46 -15.20
N TYR A 42 23.08 -13.24 -15.60
CA TYR A 42 23.69 -11.94 -15.89
C TYR A 42 24.04 -11.91 -17.37
N VAL A 43 23.65 -10.83 -18.04
CA VAL A 43 23.93 -10.58 -19.46
C VAL A 43 24.61 -9.22 -19.57
N ASN A 44 25.71 -9.18 -20.30
CA ASN A 44 26.40 -7.95 -20.62
C ASN A 44 26.87 -7.96 -22.09
N ASP A 45 27.09 -6.77 -22.65
CA ASP A 45 27.70 -6.63 -23.97
C ASP A 45 29.24 -6.72 -23.88
N ALA A 46 29.96 -6.24 -24.89
CA ALA A 46 31.43 -6.32 -24.93
C ALA A 46 32.13 -5.27 -24.03
N PHE A 47 31.37 -4.39 -23.37
CA PHE A 47 31.86 -3.26 -22.60
C PHE A 47 31.40 -3.35 -21.16
N THR A 48 32.04 -2.60 -20.26
CA THR A 48 31.64 -2.52 -18.84
C THR A 48 31.32 -1.09 -18.38
N THR A 49 31.26 -0.16 -19.33
CA THR A 49 31.09 1.26 -19.04
C THR A 49 29.62 1.54 -18.78
N GLY A 50 29.31 1.93 -17.54
CA GLY A 50 27.93 2.22 -17.14
C GLY A 50 27.13 0.99 -16.69
N ASP A 51 27.79 -0.15 -16.52
CA ASP A 51 27.19 -1.37 -15.98
C ASP A 51 26.79 -1.20 -14.51
N LYS A 52 25.73 -1.91 -14.15
CA LYS A 52 25.12 -1.97 -12.82
C LYS A 52 25.09 -3.39 -12.27
N PHE A 53 24.93 -4.42 -13.12
CA PHE A 53 24.76 -5.80 -12.69
C PHE A 53 26.02 -6.64 -12.81
N CYS A 54 26.82 -6.40 -13.84
CA CYS A 54 27.99 -7.15 -14.24
C CYS A 54 29.27 -6.37 -13.92
N THR A 55 30.38 -7.10 -13.87
CA THR A 55 31.72 -6.57 -13.57
C THR A 55 32.75 -6.98 -14.62
N ALA A 56 32.31 -7.66 -15.68
CA ALA A 56 33.13 -8.16 -16.77
C ALA A 56 32.32 -8.17 -18.08
N PRO A 57 32.98 -8.07 -19.25
CA PRO A 57 32.31 -8.21 -20.55
C PRO A 57 31.59 -9.55 -20.71
N GLY A 58 30.53 -9.55 -21.51
CA GLY A 58 29.76 -10.73 -21.88
C GLY A 58 30.54 -11.74 -22.71
N ASN A 59 30.37 -13.03 -22.40
CA ASN A 59 30.83 -14.14 -23.22
C ASN A 59 29.84 -15.31 -23.13
N ASN A 60 29.33 -15.81 -24.27
CA ASN A 60 28.36 -16.91 -24.28
C ASN A 60 28.91 -18.25 -23.77
N ALA A 61 30.24 -18.40 -23.72
CA ALA A 61 30.88 -19.54 -23.07
C ALA A 61 30.74 -19.51 -21.53
N ASN A 62 30.46 -18.35 -20.93
CA ASN A 62 30.25 -18.22 -19.49
C ASN A 62 28.97 -18.93 -19.05
N ALA A 63 28.89 -19.34 -17.78
CA ALA A 63 27.65 -19.89 -17.21
C ALA A 63 26.53 -18.83 -17.11
N GLY A 64 26.90 -17.56 -16.96
CA GLY A 64 25.94 -16.46 -16.77
C GLY A 64 25.43 -16.31 -15.35
N THR A 65 25.87 -17.12 -14.38
CA THR A 65 25.31 -17.14 -13.01
C THR A 65 26.06 -16.27 -12.01
N SER A 66 26.99 -15.42 -12.47
CA SER A 66 27.70 -14.47 -11.61
C SER A 66 28.00 -13.16 -12.35
N PRO A 67 28.08 -12.02 -11.63
CA PRO A 67 28.45 -10.72 -12.22
C PRO A 67 29.79 -10.70 -12.97
N GLY A 68 30.76 -11.54 -12.59
CA GLY A 68 32.08 -11.61 -13.22
C GLY A 68 32.18 -12.55 -14.43
N ALA A 69 31.10 -13.26 -14.75
CA ALA A 69 31.03 -14.16 -15.90
C ALA A 69 29.63 -14.12 -16.54
N PRO A 70 29.22 -12.96 -17.12
CA PRO A 70 27.92 -12.82 -17.75
C PRO A 70 27.88 -13.47 -19.15
N LYS A 71 26.67 -13.84 -19.59
CA LYS A 71 26.39 -14.20 -20.99
C LYS A 71 26.55 -12.97 -21.89
N PHE A 72 26.88 -13.19 -23.16
CA PHE A 72 26.97 -12.10 -24.15
C PHE A 72 25.60 -11.78 -24.77
N THR A 73 24.73 -12.78 -24.94
CA THR A 73 23.39 -12.56 -25.51
C THR A 73 22.28 -12.87 -24.52
N VAL A 74 21.16 -12.14 -24.69
CA VAL A 74 19.92 -12.39 -23.96
C VAL A 74 19.37 -13.78 -24.28
N ASN A 75 19.48 -14.23 -25.52
CA ASN A 75 19.03 -15.55 -25.97
C ASN A 75 19.73 -16.70 -25.26
N ASP A 76 21.05 -16.62 -25.09
CA ASP A 76 21.82 -17.67 -24.42
C ASP A 76 21.54 -17.76 -22.92
N ALA A 77 21.22 -16.64 -22.27
CA ALA A 77 20.70 -16.64 -20.90
C ALA A 77 19.28 -17.22 -20.85
N MET A 78 18.39 -16.81 -21.76
CA MET A 78 17.01 -17.27 -21.82
C MET A 78 16.89 -18.77 -22.08
N ALA A 79 17.82 -19.35 -22.85
CA ALA A 79 17.86 -20.79 -23.10
C ALA A 79 18.17 -21.64 -21.84
N LEU A 80 18.75 -21.03 -20.81
CA LEU A 80 19.06 -21.67 -19.52
C LEU A 80 17.99 -21.41 -18.45
N ALA A 81 17.30 -20.28 -18.55
CA ALA A 81 16.34 -19.84 -17.55
C ALA A 81 15.07 -20.70 -17.52
N VAL A 82 14.62 -21.00 -16.31
CA VAL A 82 13.35 -21.71 -16.03
C VAL A 82 12.43 -20.87 -15.16
N SER A 83 11.19 -21.33 -14.97
CA SER A 83 10.20 -20.63 -14.16
C SER A 83 10.74 -20.28 -12.76
N GLY A 84 10.64 -19.00 -12.39
CA GLY A 84 11.19 -18.45 -11.15
C GLY A 84 12.51 -17.71 -11.34
N ASP A 85 13.23 -17.92 -12.43
CA ASP A 85 14.53 -17.29 -12.67
C ASP A 85 14.43 -15.82 -13.10
N ARG A 86 15.56 -15.12 -12.93
CA ARG A 86 15.74 -13.73 -13.37
C ARG A 86 16.89 -13.65 -14.35
N ILE A 87 16.76 -12.80 -15.35
CA ILE A 87 17.83 -12.42 -16.27
C ILE A 87 18.02 -10.92 -16.14
N LEU A 88 19.18 -10.53 -15.60
CA LEU A 88 19.62 -9.15 -15.45
C LEU A 88 20.48 -8.76 -16.65
N ILE A 89 20.10 -7.70 -17.35
CA ILE A 89 20.79 -7.23 -18.56
C ILE A 89 21.37 -5.85 -18.29
N ASP A 90 22.69 -5.72 -18.44
CA ASP A 90 23.35 -4.43 -18.33
C ASP A 90 23.11 -3.51 -19.51
N ASN A 91 23.55 -2.26 -19.35
CA ASN A 91 23.52 -1.28 -20.42
C ASN A 91 24.28 -1.77 -21.65
N GLY A 92 23.76 -1.42 -22.82
CA GLY A 92 24.25 -1.96 -24.09
C GLY A 92 23.13 -2.15 -25.10
N GLU A 93 23.52 -2.40 -26.35
CA GLU A 93 22.58 -2.70 -27.43
C GLU A 93 22.62 -4.19 -27.77
N TYR A 94 21.49 -4.87 -27.55
CA TYR A 94 21.32 -6.29 -27.77
C TYR A 94 20.40 -6.53 -28.96
N LEU A 95 20.95 -7.11 -30.03
CA LEU A 95 20.17 -7.50 -31.19
C LEU A 95 19.30 -8.72 -30.88
N ILE A 96 17.99 -8.57 -31.05
CA ILE A 96 16.99 -9.61 -30.84
C ILE A 96 16.49 -10.12 -32.20
N THR A 97 16.94 -11.31 -32.59
CA THR A 97 16.51 -11.97 -33.84
C THR A 97 15.21 -12.76 -33.64
N SER A 98 15.08 -13.41 -32.48
CA SER A 98 13.89 -14.08 -31.97
C SER A 98 14.03 -14.21 -30.45
N LEU A 99 13.03 -13.86 -29.66
CA LEU A 99 13.08 -14.04 -28.21
C LEU A 99 11.71 -14.43 -27.67
N ILE A 100 11.69 -15.51 -26.89
CA ILE A 100 10.55 -15.93 -26.09
C ILE A 100 10.96 -15.77 -24.62
N ILE A 101 10.28 -14.91 -23.88
CA ILE A 101 10.43 -14.83 -22.42
C ILE A 101 9.62 -15.98 -21.82
N SER A 102 10.34 -17.00 -21.36
CA SER A 102 9.78 -18.26 -20.86
C SER A 102 8.80 -18.06 -19.69
N ASN A 103 7.92 -19.05 -19.52
CA ASN A 103 6.90 -19.01 -18.46
C ASN A 103 7.55 -18.81 -17.08
N GLY A 104 7.12 -17.79 -16.35
CA GLY A 104 7.62 -17.47 -15.02
C GLY A 104 9.02 -16.83 -14.96
N VAL A 105 9.62 -16.47 -16.10
CA VAL A 105 10.93 -15.79 -16.14
C VAL A 105 10.76 -14.27 -16.12
N LYS A 106 11.66 -13.59 -15.38
CA LYS A 106 11.75 -12.13 -15.33
C LYS A 106 12.96 -11.63 -16.12
N LEU A 107 12.74 -10.73 -17.06
CA LEU A 107 13.78 -10.05 -17.83
C LEU A 107 13.90 -8.60 -17.34
N VAL A 108 15.06 -8.21 -16.85
CA VAL A 108 15.25 -6.96 -16.09
C VAL A 108 16.46 -6.21 -16.65
N GLY A 109 16.24 -5.04 -17.25
CA GLY A 109 17.31 -4.15 -17.69
C GLY A 109 17.86 -3.27 -16.58
N ALA A 110 19.10 -2.81 -16.74
CA ALA A 110 19.79 -1.92 -15.78
C ALA A 110 19.21 -0.50 -15.80
N ASP A 111 18.81 -0.04 -16.99
CA ASP A 111 18.35 1.31 -17.26
C ASP A 111 17.39 1.31 -18.47
N PRO A 112 16.24 2.01 -18.42
CA PRO A 112 15.24 1.94 -19.46
C PRO A 112 15.56 2.78 -20.70
N ASP A 113 16.63 3.59 -20.66
CA ASP A 113 17.16 4.34 -21.79
C ASP A 113 18.41 3.66 -22.39
N ASN A 114 19.20 2.99 -21.56
CA ASN A 114 20.53 2.47 -21.94
C ASN A 114 20.61 0.95 -22.06
N THR A 115 19.67 0.18 -21.50
CA THR A 115 19.54 -1.26 -21.79
C THR A 115 18.62 -1.46 -22.99
N VAL A 116 19.21 -1.62 -24.18
CA VAL A 116 18.50 -1.53 -25.46
C VAL A 116 18.28 -2.90 -26.08
N LEU A 117 17.02 -3.31 -26.21
CA LEU A 117 16.60 -4.49 -26.96
C LEU A 117 16.18 -4.07 -28.38
N ARG A 118 17.09 -4.23 -29.35
CA ARG A 118 16.82 -3.93 -30.76
C ARG A 118 16.23 -5.17 -31.44
N VAL A 119 14.93 -5.15 -31.71
CA VAL A 119 14.26 -6.22 -32.45
C VAL A 119 14.60 -6.12 -33.93
N GLN A 120 15.01 -7.22 -34.56
CA GLN A 120 15.38 -7.24 -35.98
C GLN A 120 14.19 -6.90 -36.87
N ALA A 121 14.43 -6.16 -37.96
CA ALA A 121 13.41 -5.71 -38.90
C ALA A 121 12.45 -6.83 -39.36
N THR A 122 13.00 -7.97 -39.78
CA THR A 122 12.27 -9.14 -40.29
C THR A 122 12.06 -10.25 -39.25
N GLY A 123 12.43 -10.02 -37.98
CA GLY A 123 12.33 -11.02 -36.90
C GLY A 123 10.92 -11.15 -36.30
N ALA A 124 10.68 -12.20 -35.52
CA ALA A 124 9.47 -12.30 -34.70
C ALA A 124 9.43 -11.21 -33.61
N PRO A 125 8.25 -10.81 -33.09
CA PRO A 125 8.19 -9.99 -31.87
C PRO A 125 8.87 -10.69 -30.70
N ILE A 126 9.30 -9.93 -29.70
CA ILE A 126 9.58 -10.50 -28.37
C ILE A 126 8.26 -11.07 -27.85
N GLN A 127 8.22 -12.38 -27.59
CA GLN A 127 7.03 -13.08 -27.13
C GLN A 127 7.06 -13.30 -25.62
N LEU A 128 6.01 -12.88 -24.92
CA LEU A 128 5.82 -13.09 -23.49
C LEU A 128 4.95 -14.33 -23.24
N MET A 129 5.48 -15.28 -22.48
CA MET A 129 4.75 -16.46 -22.01
C MET A 129 4.01 -16.15 -20.69
N ALA A 130 3.20 -17.08 -20.18
CA ALA A 130 2.45 -16.85 -18.95
C ALA A 130 3.38 -16.54 -17.76
N ASN A 131 2.92 -15.75 -16.80
CA ASN A 131 3.66 -15.39 -15.58
C ASN A 131 5.03 -14.70 -15.83
N SER A 132 5.30 -14.24 -17.06
CA SER A 132 6.56 -13.59 -17.41
C SER A 132 6.53 -12.08 -17.16
N GLU A 133 7.70 -11.52 -16.93
CA GLU A 133 7.89 -10.08 -16.69
C GLU A 133 8.99 -9.54 -17.58
N ILE A 134 8.78 -8.37 -18.17
CA ILE A 134 9.84 -7.53 -18.74
C ILE A 134 9.84 -6.17 -18.03
N TRP A 135 11.02 -5.74 -17.59
CA TRP A 135 11.17 -4.57 -16.75
C TRP A 135 12.40 -3.73 -17.14
N ASN A 136 12.25 -2.41 -17.26
CA ASN A 136 13.36 -1.44 -17.36
C ASN A 136 14.29 -1.61 -18.56
N CYS A 137 13.71 -1.85 -19.74
CA CYS A 137 14.44 -1.92 -21.01
C CYS A 137 13.91 -0.88 -22.00
N LYS A 138 14.79 -0.38 -22.87
CA LYS A 138 14.41 0.29 -24.11
C LYS A 138 14.13 -0.74 -25.19
N ILE A 139 13.02 -0.60 -25.91
CA ILE A 139 12.59 -1.54 -26.94
C ILE A 139 12.25 -0.76 -28.21
N PHE A 140 12.98 -1.08 -29.28
CA PHE A 140 12.60 -0.65 -30.62
C PHE A 140 12.84 -1.74 -31.66
N ARG A 141 12.07 -1.72 -32.75
CA ARG A 141 12.30 -2.57 -33.92
C ARG A 141 13.07 -1.82 -35.00
N ALA A 142 14.14 -2.44 -35.49
CA ALA A 142 14.93 -1.91 -36.59
C ALA A 142 14.08 -1.71 -37.86
N ILE A 143 14.35 -0.65 -38.60
CA ILE A 143 13.66 -0.33 -39.86
C ILE A 143 14.14 -1.28 -40.95
N PRO A 144 13.24 -1.91 -41.72
CA PRO A 144 13.63 -2.66 -42.91
C PRO A 144 14.35 -1.74 -43.91
N GLY A 145 15.51 -2.18 -44.41
CA GLY A 145 16.34 -1.39 -45.35
C GLY A 145 15.73 -1.21 -46.75
N THR A 146 14.53 -1.73 -46.99
CA THR A 146 13.80 -1.65 -48.25
C THR A 146 12.43 -1.03 -48.01
N SER A 147 12.13 0.06 -48.73
CA SER A 147 10.81 0.68 -48.77
C SER A 147 9.73 -0.39 -49.04
N GLY A 148 8.77 -0.54 -48.11
CA GLY A 148 7.64 -1.46 -48.25
C GLY A 148 7.80 -2.85 -47.64
N ALA A 149 8.95 -3.20 -47.05
CA ALA A 149 9.02 -4.36 -46.14
C ALA A 149 8.46 -3.93 -44.78
N ALA A 150 7.51 -4.68 -44.19
CA ALA A 150 6.83 -4.25 -42.99
C ALA A 150 7.68 -4.45 -41.72
N PRO A 151 8.06 -3.40 -40.96
CA PRO A 151 8.37 -3.62 -39.55
C PRO A 151 7.08 -4.06 -38.86
N THR A 152 7.08 -5.18 -38.14
CA THR A 152 5.89 -5.67 -37.41
C THR A 152 6.04 -5.44 -35.90
N ILE A 153 5.16 -6.02 -35.10
CA ILE A 153 5.01 -5.86 -33.64
C ILE A 153 6.36 -6.00 -32.92
N SER A 154 6.66 -5.16 -31.93
CA SER A 154 7.94 -5.21 -31.21
C SER A 154 7.90 -6.18 -30.05
N LEU A 155 6.81 -6.11 -29.28
CA LEU A 155 6.54 -7.00 -28.16
C LEU A 155 5.09 -7.48 -28.21
N SER A 156 4.88 -8.75 -27.91
CA SER A 156 3.56 -9.37 -27.81
C SER A 156 3.55 -10.43 -26.74
N ASN A 157 2.40 -10.72 -26.15
CA ASN A 157 2.23 -11.98 -25.41
C ASN A 157 1.74 -13.09 -26.34
N GLN A 158 2.04 -14.34 -25.99
CA GLN A 158 1.42 -15.49 -26.65
C GLN A 158 -0.08 -15.52 -26.34
N ALA A 159 -0.90 -15.95 -27.30
CA ALA A 159 -2.33 -16.15 -27.06
C ALA A 159 -2.55 -17.07 -25.84
N GLY A 160 -3.38 -16.64 -24.89
CA GLY A 160 -3.62 -17.34 -23.63
C GLY A 160 -2.57 -17.17 -22.53
N ALA A 161 -1.43 -16.51 -22.81
CA ALA A 161 -0.39 -16.27 -21.81
C ALA A 161 -0.79 -15.14 -20.84
N GLY A 162 -1.43 -15.53 -19.73
CA GLY A 162 -1.88 -14.61 -18.69
C GLY A 162 -0.83 -14.33 -17.60
N ASN A 163 -1.17 -13.44 -16.66
CA ASN A 163 -0.29 -13.00 -15.57
C ASN A 163 1.02 -12.36 -16.09
N VAL A 164 0.93 -11.60 -17.18
CA VAL A 164 2.09 -10.96 -17.82
C VAL A 164 2.25 -9.54 -17.31
N ARG A 165 3.49 -9.13 -17.09
CA ARG A 165 3.82 -7.78 -16.62
C ARG A 165 4.85 -7.10 -17.53
N ILE A 166 4.49 -5.94 -18.06
CA ILE A 166 5.35 -5.09 -18.89
C ILE A 166 5.47 -3.77 -18.17
N GLU A 167 6.63 -3.52 -17.56
CA GLU A 167 6.74 -2.37 -16.67
C GLU A 167 8.04 -1.58 -16.82
N ASN A 168 7.94 -0.26 -16.62
CA ASN A 168 9.10 0.63 -16.66
C ASN A 168 9.95 0.54 -17.94
N CYS A 169 9.37 0.12 -19.07
CA CYS A 169 10.08 0.02 -20.34
C CYS A 169 9.90 1.30 -21.17
N PHE A 170 10.83 1.57 -22.08
CA PHE A 170 10.71 2.64 -23.07
C PHE A 170 10.53 2.07 -24.47
N PHE A 171 9.33 2.21 -25.03
CA PHE A 171 9.02 1.84 -26.40
C PHE A 171 9.15 3.04 -27.33
N PHE A 172 10.12 2.98 -28.24
CA PHE A 172 10.46 4.10 -29.12
C PHE A 172 10.44 3.68 -30.59
N LYS A 173 9.87 4.49 -31.50
CA LYS A 173 9.97 4.27 -32.95
C LYS A 173 9.51 2.90 -33.45
N ASN A 174 8.50 2.33 -32.80
CA ASN A 174 7.90 1.07 -33.21
C ASN A 174 6.70 1.29 -34.11
N ARG A 175 6.48 0.41 -35.10
CA ARG A 175 5.19 0.39 -35.82
C ARG A 175 4.05 0.04 -34.86
N THR A 176 4.20 -1.10 -34.18
CA THR A 176 3.38 -1.44 -33.01
C THR A 176 4.34 -1.77 -31.88
N ALA A 177 4.28 -0.99 -30.80
CA ALA A 177 5.13 -1.23 -29.65
C ALA A 177 4.69 -2.51 -28.91
N ILE A 178 3.45 -2.54 -28.44
CA ILE A 178 2.86 -3.71 -27.77
C ILE A 178 1.63 -4.19 -28.54
N TYR A 179 1.57 -5.48 -28.82
CA TYR A 179 0.39 -6.16 -29.33
C TYR A 179 -0.05 -7.25 -28.37
N LEU A 180 -1.18 -7.04 -27.71
CA LEU A 180 -1.75 -8.04 -26.81
C LEU A 180 -2.61 -9.01 -27.61
N ASN A 181 -2.24 -10.28 -27.53
CA ASN A 181 -3.08 -11.40 -27.93
C ASN A 181 -3.84 -11.85 -26.67
N ALA A 182 -5.14 -12.09 -26.77
CA ALA A 182 -5.99 -12.26 -25.60
C ALA A 182 -5.46 -13.22 -24.53
N ALA A 183 -5.31 -12.67 -23.34
CA ALA A 183 -5.00 -13.38 -22.12
C ALA A 183 -5.48 -12.60 -20.90
N ASN A 184 -5.63 -13.28 -19.78
CA ASN A 184 -6.12 -12.69 -18.54
C ASN A 184 -4.97 -12.20 -17.65
N ASN A 185 -5.23 -11.18 -16.83
CA ASN A 185 -4.27 -10.61 -15.88
C ASN A 185 -3.00 -10.06 -16.56
N ILE A 186 -3.15 -9.12 -17.49
CA ILE A 186 -2.01 -8.41 -18.09
C ILE A 186 -1.90 -7.03 -17.44
N THR A 187 -0.68 -6.67 -17.01
CA THR A 187 -0.36 -5.33 -16.49
C THR A 187 0.67 -4.65 -17.38
N ILE A 188 0.32 -3.48 -17.91
CA ILE A 188 1.21 -2.54 -18.60
C ILE A 188 1.32 -1.31 -17.72
N ALA A 189 2.45 -1.13 -17.02
CA ALA A 189 2.57 -0.01 -16.08
C ALA A 189 3.91 0.73 -16.09
N ARG A 190 3.85 2.06 -15.86
CA ARG A 190 5.06 2.91 -15.76
C ARG A 190 5.94 2.91 -17.01
N ASN A 191 5.40 2.53 -18.17
CA ASN A 191 6.15 2.54 -19.42
C ASN A 191 6.10 3.91 -20.09
N ARG A 192 7.13 4.22 -20.86
CA ARG A 192 7.15 5.34 -21.80
C ARG A 192 6.93 4.81 -23.21
N PHE A 193 6.10 5.50 -23.97
CA PHE A 193 5.88 5.27 -25.38
C PHE A 193 6.04 6.61 -26.08
N ASP A 194 6.95 6.68 -27.04
CA ASP A 194 7.18 7.90 -27.82
C ASP A 194 7.47 7.55 -29.27
N ASP A 195 6.98 8.39 -30.16
CA ASP A 195 7.20 8.30 -31.60
C ASP A 195 6.91 6.90 -32.18
N ASN A 196 5.92 6.19 -31.66
CA ASN A 196 5.44 4.91 -32.22
C ASN A 196 4.37 5.18 -33.29
N ARG A 197 4.03 4.24 -34.18
CA ARG A 197 2.79 4.38 -34.98
C ARG A 197 1.57 4.10 -34.11
N THR A 198 1.54 2.92 -33.47
CA THR A 198 0.57 2.62 -32.41
C THR A 198 1.30 2.09 -31.18
N SER A 199 1.00 2.67 -30.01
CA SER A 199 1.71 2.29 -28.79
C SER A 199 1.21 0.96 -28.22
N ILE A 200 -0.10 0.81 -28.02
CA ILE A 200 -0.68 -0.43 -27.50
C ILE A 200 -1.85 -0.87 -28.38
N ILE A 201 -1.84 -2.14 -28.81
CA ILE A 201 -2.97 -2.80 -29.44
C ILE A 201 -3.50 -3.89 -28.52
N VAL A 202 -4.82 -3.91 -28.33
CA VAL A 202 -5.55 -4.95 -27.60
C VAL A 202 -6.41 -5.72 -28.59
N ASP A 203 -6.00 -6.95 -28.91
CA ASP A 203 -6.69 -7.80 -29.86
C ASP A 203 -7.52 -8.91 -29.17
N VAL A 204 -8.76 -9.08 -29.63
CA VAL A 204 -9.73 -10.12 -29.24
C VAL A 204 -10.10 -11.05 -30.42
N LEU A 205 -9.25 -11.12 -31.44
CA LEU A 205 -9.45 -11.95 -32.64
C LEU A 205 -9.76 -13.41 -32.26
N GLY A 206 -10.79 -13.99 -32.89
CA GLY A 206 -11.17 -15.38 -32.66
C GLY A 206 -12.00 -15.63 -31.40
N GLY A 207 -12.56 -14.57 -30.77
CA GLY A 207 -13.53 -14.73 -29.66
C GLY A 207 -12.91 -14.80 -28.27
N THR A 208 -11.67 -14.34 -28.14
CA THR A 208 -10.88 -14.45 -26.92
C THR A 208 -11.05 -13.24 -25.99
N ASN A 209 -10.98 -13.44 -24.68
CA ASN A 209 -11.42 -12.45 -23.69
C ASN A 209 -10.28 -11.90 -22.81
N TYR A 210 -10.46 -10.67 -22.32
CA TYR A 210 -9.69 -10.10 -21.22
C TYR A 210 -10.61 -9.87 -20.02
N ASP A 211 -10.38 -10.56 -18.91
CA ASP A 211 -11.12 -10.33 -17.66
C ASP A 211 -10.48 -9.27 -16.76
N ASN A 212 -9.18 -9.03 -16.95
CA ASN A 212 -8.40 -8.12 -16.12
C ASN A 212 -7.17 -7.63 -16.90
N LEU A 213 -7.36 -6.60 -17.71
CA LEU A 213 -6.27 -5.85 -18.33
C LEU A 213 -6.06 -4.54 -17.56
N VAL A 214 -4.84 -4.26 -17.12
CA VAL A 214 -4.50 -3.03 -16.41
C VAL A 214 -3.47 -2.24 -17.22
N ILE A 215 -3.82 -1.04 -17.64
CA ILE A 215 -2.90 -0.09 -18.29
C ILE A 215 -2.81 1.13 -17.37
N ARG A 216 -1.70 1.29 -16.65
CA ARG A 216 -1.61 2.33 -15.62
C ARG A 216 -0.29 3.05 -15.50
N ASP A 217 -0.33 4.30 -15.04
CA ASP A 217 0.86 5.08 -14.74
C ASP A 217 1.83 5.21 -15.96
N ASN A 218 1.36 5.02 -17.20
CA ASN A 218 2.20 5.09 -18.41
C ASN A 218 2.22 6.50 -19.00
N GLU A 219 3.27 6.79 -19.76
CA GLU A 219 3.40 7.98 -20.59
C GLU A 219 3.30 7.55 -22.06
N ILE A 220 2.17 7.85 -22.72
CA ILE A 220 1.86 7.47 -24.10
C ILE A 220 1.79 8.73 -24.96
N LYS A 221 2.88 9.01 -25.68
CA LYS A 221 3.05 10.27 -26.40
C LYS A 221 3.34 10.08 -27.87
N ASN A 222 2.94 11.09 -28.64
CA ASN A 222 3.36 11.30 -30.03
C ASN A 222 3.19 10.06 -30.92
N SER A 223 2.17 9.24 -30.66
CA SER A 223 1.89 8.11 -31.55
C SER A 223 1.40 8.68 -32.88
N ARG A 224 1.97 8.23 -33.99
CA ARG A 224 1.60 8.67 -35.34
C ARG A 224 0.19 8.23 -35.77
N SER A 225 -0.43 7.36 -34.98
CA SER A 225 -1.83 6.96 -35.08
C SER A 225 -2.43 6.94 -33.68
N PHE A 226 -2.60 5.75 -33.07
CA PHE A 226 -3.27 5.61 -31.78
C PHE A 226 -2.29 5.49 -30.61
N GLY A 227 -2.62 6.11 -29.48
CA GLY A 227 -2.00 5.74 -28.22
C GLY A 227 -2.37 4.30 -27.85
N ILE A 228 -3.66 4.05 -27.62
CA ILE A 228 -4.21 2.74 -27.33
C ILE A 228 -5.29 2.42 -28.36
N LEU A 229 -5.24 1.24 -28.97
CA LEU A 229 -6.26 0.75 -29.89
C LEU A 229 -6.84 -0.58 -29.37
N MET A 230 -8.15 -0.62 -29.15
CA MET A 230 -8.87 -1.83 -28.74
C MET A 230 -9.82 -2.27 -29.86
N PHE A 231 -9.51 -3.40 -30.51
CA PHE A 231 -10.23 -3.88 -31.69
C PHE A 231 -11.67 -4.30 -31.40
N GLY A 232 -12.50 -4.26 -32.44
CA GLY A 232 -13.86 -4.76 -32.41
C GLY A 232 -14.32 -5.42 -33.71
N PRO A 233 -15.62 -5.76 -33.82
CA PRO A 233 -16.12 -6.66 -34.86
C PRO A 233 -15.98 -6.17 -36.31
N ALA A 234 -15.63 -4.91 -36.56
CA ALA A 234 -15.44 -4.44 -37.94
C ALA A 234 -13.98 -4.46 -38.39
N GLU A 235 -13.06 -4.70 -37.48
CA GLU A 235 -11.65 -4.92 -37.80
C GLU A 235 -11.38 -6.39 -38.17
N GLY A 236 -12.40 -7.26 -38.16
CA GLY A 236 -12.29 -8.69 -38.40
C GLY A 236 -13.20 -9.51 -37.48
N ALA A 237 -12.92 -10.82 -37.34
CA ALA A 237 -13.65 -11.74 -36.47
C ALA A 237 -13.30 -11.56 -34.97
N HIS A 238 -13.41 -10.32 -34.48
CA HIS A 238 -13.11 -9.90 -33.11
C HIS A 238 -14.40 -9.97 -32.28
N THR A 239 -14.73 -11.16 -31.78
CA THR A 239 -15.99 -11.41 -31.05
C THR A 239 -15.82 -11.46 -29.53
N GLY A 240 -14.60 -11.45 -29.00
CA GLY A 240 -14.33 -11.48 -27.56
C GLY A 240 -14.56 -10.14 -26.86
N TYR A 241 -14.54 -10.15 -25.52
CA TYR A 241 -14.72 -8.96 -24.69
C TYR A 241 -13.44 -8.47 -24.03
N VAL A 242 -13.43 -7.18 -23.67
CA VAL A 242 -12.33 -6.53 -22.94
C VAL A 242 -12.87 -5.95 -21.64
N LYS A 243 -12.42 -6.47 -20.49
CA LYS A 243 -12.54 -5.84 -19.18
C LYS A 243 -11.18 -5.26 -18.80
N ALA A 244 -11.10 -3.94 -18.81
CA ALA A 244 -9.85 -3.24 -18.58
C ALA A 244 -10.00 -2.08 -17.60
N THR A 245 -8.93 -1.79 -16.88
CA THR A 245 -8.73 -0.55 -16.14
C THR A 245 -7.62 0.22 -16.83
N VAL A 246 -7.93 1.43 -17.32
CA VAL A 246 -6.95 2.37 -17.86
C VAL A 246 -6.90 3.55 -16.90
N GLU A 247 -5.82 3.70 -16.14
CA GLU A 247 -5.76 4.71 -15.09
C GLU A 247 -4.41 5.40 -14.90
N ASN A 248 -4.43 6.66 -14.44
CA ASN A 248 -3.21 7.41 -14.12
C ASN A 248 -2.21 7.56 -15.29
N ASN A 249 -2.65 7.41 -16.54
CA ASN A 249 -1.75 7.54 -17.70
C ASN A 249 -1.69 8.98 -18.20
N ILE A 250 -0.55 9.40 -18.75
CA ILE A 250 -0.43 10.59 -19.59
C ILE A 250 -0.58 10.14 -21.04
N ILE A 251 -1.57 10.64 -21.77
CA ILE A 251 -1.88 10.24 -23.15
C ILE A 251 -2.00 11.50 -24.01
N THR A 252 -0.94 11.92 -24.69
CA THR A 252 -0.89 13.23 -25.35
C THR A 252 -0.24 13.21 -26.73
N GLY A 253 -0.66 14.08 -27.64
CA GLY A 253 0.01 14.26 -28.95
C GLY A 253 -0.12 13.08 -29.92
N ASN A 254 -1.06 12.15 -29.68
CA ASN A 254 -1.33 11.05 -30.59
C ASN A 254 -2.19 11.53 -31.77
N LEU A 255 -1.80 11.25 -33.02
CA LEU A 255 -2.35 11.91 -34.21
C LEU A 255 -3.77 11.46 -34.61
N ALA A 256 -4.14 10.20 -34.33
CA ALA A 256 -5.48 9.70 -34.63
C ALA A 256 -6.39 9.84 -33.40
N ALA A 257 -6.00 9.15 -32.32
CA ALA A 257 -6.63 9.32 -31.01
C ALA A 257 -5.74 8.89 -29.85
N GLY A 258 -6.05 9.38 -28.67
CA GLY A 258 -5.47 8.89 -27.42
C GLY A 258 -5.84 7.43 -27.18
N ILE A 259 -7.14 7.14 -27.13
CA ILE A 259 -7.69 5.79 -27.02
C ILE A 259 -8.77 5.60 -28.09
N GLU A 260 -8.60 4.63 -28.98
CA GLU A 260 -9.67 4.15 -29.85
C GLU A 260 -10.28 2.85 -29.31
N TYR A 261 -11.60 2.84 -29.10
CA TYR A 261 -12.36 1.73 -28.57
C TYR A 261 -13.46 1.27 -29.53
N ASN A 262 -13.20 0.15 -30.21
CA ASN A 262 -14.10 -0.41 -31.22
C ASN A 262 -14.79 -1.70 -30.76
N ASN A 263 -14.42 -2.25 -29.61
CA ASN A 263 -15.01 -3.48 -29.10
C ASN A 263 -16.48 -3.30 -28.73
N ALA A 264 -17.37 -3.90 -29.53
CA ALA A 264 -18.82 -3.81 -29.36
C ALA A 264 -19.43 -4.96 -28.53
N ASN A 265 -18.63 -5.84 -27.92
CA ASN A 265 -19.16 -6.92 -27.10
C ASN A 265 -19.80 -6.36 -25.82
N ALA A 266 -21.04 -6.75 -25.53
CA ALA A 266 -21.80 -6.26 -24.38
C ALA A 266 -21.20 -6.64 -23.01
N ALA A 267 -20.34 -7.66 -22.95
CA ALA A 267 -19.63 -8.05 -21.74
C ALA A 267 -18.35 -7.22 -21.48
N SER A 268 -17.94 -6.37 -22.44
CA SER A 268 -16.77 -5.51 -22.29
C SER A 268 -17.05 -4.38 -21.28
N SER A 269 -16.05 -4.05 -20.48
CA SER A 269 -16.12 -2.98 -19.48
C SER A 269 -14.74 -2.34 -19.33
N VAL A 270 -14.56 -1.17 -19.93
CA VAL A 270 -13.31 -0.41 -19.81
C VAL A 270 -13.53 0.75 -18.86
N LYS A 271 -12.85 0.68 -17.71
CA LYS A 271 -12.86 1.70 -16.67
C LYS A 271 -11.76 2.69 -16.95
N LEU A 272 -12.12 3.95 -17.13
CA LEU A 272 -11.16 5.05 -17.27
C LEU A 272 -11.13 5.85 -15.97
N ARG A 273 -9.94 6.09 -15.41
CA ARG A 273 -9.78 6.89 -14.19
C ARG A 273 -8.51 7.72 -14.22
N ASN A 274 -8.63 9.03 -14.00
CA ASN A 274 -7.49 9.91 -13.74
C ASN A 274 -6.38 9.86 -14.83
N ASN A 275 -6.75 9.70 -16.09
CA ASN A 275 -5.81 9.79 -17.22
C ASN A 275 -5.69 11.25 -17.66
N TRP A 276 -4.49 11.74 -17.98
CA TRP A 276 -4.28 13.09 -18.50
C TRP A 276 -4.18 13.07 -20.02
N PHE A 277 -5.15 13.66 -20.70
CA PHE A 277 -5.17 13.74 -22.17
C PHE A 277 -4.49 15.00 -22.74
N GLY A 278 -3.87 15.82 -21.89
CA GLY A 278 -3.30 17.11 -22.29
C GLY A 278 -4.25 18.29 -22.12
N VAL A 279 -5.51 18.02 -21.76
CA VAL A 279 -6.59 19.00 -21.58
C VAL A 279 -7.29 18.82 -20.25
N ALA A 280 -7.88 19.90 -19.73
CA ALA A 280 -8.58 19.90 -18.45
C ALA A 280 -9.77 18.91 -18.42
N PRO A 281 -10.17 18.43 -17.23
CA PRO A 281 -11.33 17.57 -17.08
C PRO A 281 -12.60 18.21 -17.66
N GLY A 282 -13.35 17.44 -18.45
CA GLY A 282 -14.57 17.92 -19.12
C GLY A 282 -14.35 18.57 -20.49
N SER A 283 -13.09 18.80 -20.89
CA SER A 283 -12.71 19.23 -22.25
C SER A 283 -12.23 18.08 -23.12
N VAL A 284 -12.44 16.84 -22.68
CA VAL A 284 -12.03 15.64 -23.43
C VAL A 284 -12.83 15.55 -24.72
N ASP A 285 -12.14 15.48 -25.84
CA ASP A 285 -12.76 15.30 -27.16
C ASP A 285 -13.14 13.83 -27.38
N VAL A 286 -14.40 13.59 -27.74
CA VAL A 286 -14.96 12.24 -27.90
C VAL A 286 -15.65 12.11 -29.24
N ASN A 287 -15.22 11.14 -30.04
CA ASN A 287 -15.76 10.89 -31.37
C ASN A 287 -16.21 9.43 -31.55
N ASN A 288 -17.47 9.24 -31.92
CA ASN A 288 -18.05 7.90 -32.09
C ASN A 288 -17.83 7.29 -33.49
N MET A 289 -16.97 7.90 -34.31
CA MET A 289 -16.56 7.38 -35.60
C MET A 289 -15.26 6.60 -35.49
N ARG A 290 -15.14 5.54 -36.30
CA ARG A 290 -13.87 4.84 -36.48
C ARG A 290 -12.90 5.73 -37.23
N THR A 291 -11.73 5.98 -36.65
CA THR A 291 -10.69 6.77 -37.31
C THR A 291 -9.61 5.88 -37.95
N ASN A 292 -9.69 4.56 -37.71
CA ASN A 292 -8.76 3.51 -38.16
C ASN A 292 -8.66 3.31 -39.71
N GLY A 293 -9.34 4.11 -40.55
CA GLY A 293 -9.42 3.90 -42.00
C GLY A 293 -8.91 5.03 -42.90
N GLY A 294 -8.53 6.20 -42.35
CA GLY A 294 -8.27 7.41 -43.15
C GLY A 294 -6.84 7.95 -43.13
N PHE A 295 -5.96 7.43 -42.27
CA PHE A 295 -4.61 7.98 -42.10
C PHE A 295 -3.62 7.34 -43.07
N ASN A 296 -3.33 8.04 -44.17
CA ASN A 296 -2.12 7.79 -44.95
C ASN A 296 -0.95 8.51 -44.27
N VAL A 297 -0.51 8.02 -43.12
CA VAL A 297 0.76 8.45 -42.55
C VAL A 297 1.83 7.83 -43.44
N ALA A 298 2.74 8.65 -43.99
CA ALA A 298 3.95 8.11 -44.60
C ALA A 298 4.56 7.13 -43.59
N ASP A 299 4.48 5.83 -43.91
CA ASP A 299 4.88 4.79 -42.97
C ASP A 299 6.35 5.01 -42.59
N HIS A 300 6.76 4.47 -41.44
CA HIS A 300 8.11 4.58 -40.86
C HIS A 300 9.26 4.07 -41.76
N ASP A 301 8.96 3.76 -43.02
CA ASP A 301 9.81 3.12 -44.03
C ASP A 301 10.66 4.14 -44.82
N GLY A 302 10.68 5.41 -44.41
CA GLY A 302 11.58 6.43 -44.94
C GLY A 302 13.03 6.14 -44.55
N THR A 303 13.91 5.95 -45.54
CA THR A 303 15.29 5.47 -45.38
C THR A 303 16.28 6.46 -44.74
N GLY A 304 15.81 7.57 -44.15
CA GLY A 304 16.64 8.63 -43.57
C GLY A 304 16.80 8.53 -42.05
N LEU A 305 18.04 8.43 -41.56
CA LEU A 305 18.39 8.60 -40.14
C LEU A 305 18.21 10.04 -39.62
N ASN A 306 17.75 10.97 -40.46
CA ASN A 306 17.48 12.36 -40.12
C ASN A 306 15.97 12.63 -40.23
N SER A 307 15.37 12.94 -39.07
CA SER A 307 14.06 13.56 -38.85
C SER A 307 12.90 13.14 -39.78
N PRO A 308 11.86 12.43 -39.29
CA PRO A 308 10.54 12.67 -39.85
C PRO A 308 10.26 14.16 -39.64
N SER A 309 10.43 14.98 -40.67
CA SER A 309 10.04 16.37 -40.60
C SER A 309 8.52 16.41 -40.52
N PHE A 310 7.99 16.54 -39.31
CA PHE A 310 6.67 17.12 -39.12
C PHE A 310 6.78 18.58 -39.58
N THR A 311 6.69 18.83 -40.89
CA THR A 311 5.97 20.03 -41.26
C THR A 311 4.54 19.72 -40.89
N ASP A 312 4.06 20.42 -39.87
CA ASP A 312 2.66 20.57 -39.53
C ASP A 312 1.96 21.06 -40.81
N ASN A 313 1.64 20.13 -41.71
CA ASN A 313 1.04 20.50 -42.97
C ASN A 313 -0.44 20.58 -42.68
N GLY A 314 -0.86 21.76 -42.20
CA GLY A 314 -2.24 22.21 -42.04
C GLY A 314 -3.03 22.21 -43.36
N THR A 315 -2.82 21.20 -44.19
CA THR A 315 -3.40 20.97 -45.52
C THR A 315 -3.76 19.49 -45.74
N LEU A 316 -3.95 18.68 -44.69
CA LEU A 316 -4.89 17.56 -44.80
C LEU A 316 -6.31 18.14 -44.75
N ILE A 317 -6.79 18.56 -45.91
CA ILE A 317 -8.15 19.08 -46.10
C ILE A 317 -9.13 17.95 -45.76
N GLY A 318 -9.75 18.01 -44.57
CA GLY A 318 -10.87 17.16 -44.16
C GLY A 318 -10.66 16.26 -42.93
N ALA A 319 -9.48 16.21 -42.31
CA ALA A 319 -9.28 15.46 -41.06
C ALA A 319 -9.50 16.37 -39.84
N SER A 320 -10.63 16.22 -39.15
CA SER A 320 -10.78 16.81 -37.81
C SER A 320 -9.67 16.28 -36.88
N TYR A 321 -9.10 17.19 -36.09
CA TYR A 321 -8.03 17.00 -35.10
C TYR A 321 -8.15 15.73 -34.22
N PRO A 322 -7.06 15.26 -33.59
CA PRO A 322 -7.04 14.03 -32.80
C PRO A 322 -8.07 14.07 -31.67
N ASN A 323 -8.87 13.01 -31.58
CA ASN A 323 -9.83 12.86 -30.50
C ASN A 323 -9.11 12.23 -29.30
N ASP A 324 -9.39 12.67 -28.09
CA ASP A 324 -8.84 12.02 -26.90
C ASP A 324 -9.35 10.58 -26.80
N LEU A 325 -10.66 10.42 -27.03
CA LEU A 325 -11.37 9.14 -27.14
C LEU A 325 -12.06 9.02 -28.51
N SER A 326 -11.85 7.91 -29.20
CA SER A 326 -12.52 7.63 -30.48
C SER A 326 -13.03 6.20 -30.58
N GLY A 327 -13.82 5.91 -31.61
CA GLY A 327 -14.23 4.55 -31.98
C GLY A 327 -15.74 4.31 -31.95
N GLY A 328 -16.16 3.17 -32.49
CA GLY A 328 -17.57 2.86 -32.72
C GLY A 328 -18.38 2.45 -31.49
N ASN A 329 -17.75 2.30 -30.31
CA ASN A 329 -18.44 1.93 -29.07
C ASN A 329 -17.95 2.76 -27.85
N VAL A 330 -17.53 4.01 -28.06
CA VAL A 330 -17.01 4.86 -26.97
C VAL A 330 -18.00 5.09 -25.83
N GLY A 331 -19.31 4.98 -26.09
CA GLY A 331 -20.34 5.05 -25.05
C GLY A 331 -20.28 3.92 -24.00
N ALA A 332 -19.56 2.84 -24.27
CA ALA A 332 -19.32 1.76 -23.31
C ALA A 332 -18.08 1.99 -22.42
N LEU A 333 -17.30 3.05 -22.67
CA LEU A 333 -16.27 3.52 -21.76
C LEU A 333 -16.94 4.19 -20.55
N SER A 334 -16.45 3.98 -19.33
CA SER A 334 -17.00 4.66 -18.15
C SER A 334 -16.57 6.14 -18.11
N ILE A 335 -17.19 6.99 -18.94
CA ILE A 335 -16.72 8.34 -19.27
C ILE A 335 -16.89 9.41 -18.17
N ALA A 336 -17.58 9.14 -17.06
CA ALA A 336 -18.13 10.21 -16.22
C ALA A 336 -17.11 11.13 -15.49
N THR A 337 -15.83 10.77 -15.32
CA THR A 337 -14.79 11.61 -14.69
C THR A 337 -13.39 11.02 -14.90
N HIS A 338 -12.98 10.87 -16.17
CA HIS A 338 -11.77 10.10 -16.50
C HIS A 338 -10.51 10.94 -16.72
N ALA A 339 -10.65 12.26 -16.87
CA ALA A 339 -9.53 13.16 -17.09
C ALA A 339 -8.94 13.66 -15.75
N SER A 340 -7.62 13.56 -15.59
CA SER A 340 -6.91 14.26 -14.52
C SER A 340 -6.92 15.77 -14.78
N ALA A 341 -6.62 16.61 -13.79
CA ALA A 341 -6.41 18.05 -13.97
C ALA A 341 -4.96 18.40 -14.35
N ALA A 342 -4.03 17.46 -14.21
CA ALA A 342 -2.63 17.64 -14.50
C ALA A 342 -1.97 16.30 -14.88
N PRO A 343 -0.80 16.31 -15.53
CA PRO A 343 -0.01 15.11 -15.69
C PRO A 343 0.31 14.48 -14.33
N MET A 344 0.11 13.17 -14.20
CA MET A 344 0.56 12.45 -13.03
C MET A 344 2.03 12.09 -13.16
N GLY A 345 2.79 12.26 -12.08
CA GLY A 345 4.17 11.75 -12.02
C GLY A 345 4.18 10.23 -12.16
N ALA A 346 5.06 9.70 -13.03
CA ALA A 346 5.33 8.28 -13.10
C ALA A 346 5.82 7.79 -11.72
N GLY A 347 5.45 6.55 -11.36
CA GLY A 347 5.98 5.92 -10.14
C GLY A 347 7.51 5.78 -10.18
N PRO A 348 8.17 5.50 -9.04
CA PRO A 348 9.63 5.35 -8.98
C PRO A 348 10.07 4.14 -9.82
N THR A 349 11.23 4.29 -10.46
CA THR A 349 11.91 3.29 -11.30
C THR A 349 13.05 2.60 -10.54
N LEU A 350 12.87 2.44 -9.22
CA LEU A 350 13.93 2.07 -8.28
C LEU A 350 13.81 0.60 -7.86
N PHE A 351 14.97 -0.01 -7.63
CA PHE A 351 15.04 -1.38 -7.14
C PHE A 351 14.90 -1.47 -5.62
N VAL A 352 14.25 -2.54 -5.16
CA VAL A 352 14.13 -2.92 -3.75
C VAL A 352 15.23 -3.92 -3.41
N LYS A 353 15.76 -3.83 -2.18
CA LYS A 353 16.89 -4.65 -1.72
C LYS A 353 16.47 -5.66 -0.65
N SER A 354 17.17 -6.78 -0.56
CA SER A 354 17.08 -7.73 0.55
C SER A 354 18.46 -8.06 1.11
N THR A 355 18.54 -8.34 2.40
CA THR A 355 19.75 -8.83 3.06
C THR A 355 19.89 -10.35 3.05
N ASN A 356 18.82 -11.10 2.75
CA ASN A 356 18.86 -12.57 2.73
C ASN A 356 17.86 -13.15 1.70
N PRO A 357 18.32 -13.65 0.55
CA PRO A 357 19.70 -13.49 0.05
C PRO A 357 20.05 -12.02 -0.12
N ALA A 358 21.34 -11.68 -0.02
CA ALA A 358 21.80 -10.32 -0.35
C ALA A 358 21.56 -10.09 -1.85
N PHE A 359 20.55 -9.28 -2.18
CA PHE A 359 20.15 -9.01 -3.56
C PHE A 359 19.46 -7.65 -3.67
N ASP A 360 19.94 -6.82 -4.60
CA ASP A 360 19.61 -5.41 -4.67
C ASP A 360 18.63 -5.04 -5.80
N PHE A 361 18.18 -6.02 -6.59
CA PHE A 361 17.54 -5.77 -7.89
C PHE A 361 16.11 -6.33 -8.00
N PHE A 362 15.32 -6.26 -6.92
CA PHE A 362 13.90 -6.62 -6.96
C PHE A 362 13.06 -5.50 -7.59
N THR A 363 12.10 -5.87 -8.45
CA THR A 363 11.33 -4.91 -9.27
C THR A 363 10.09 -4.34 -8.55
N THR A 364 9.70 -4.93 -7.42
CA THR A 364 8.66 -4.42 -6.50
C THR A 364 8.95 -4.81 -5.05
N VAL A 365 8.19 -4.26 -4.10
CA VAL A 365 8.27 -4.65 -2.68
C VAL A 365 7.77 -6.08 -2.51
N GLN A 366 6.64 -6.45 -3.13
CA GLN A 366 6.14 -7.82 -3.08
C GLN A 366 7.12 -8.83 -3.71
N ASP A 367 7.78 -8.44 -4.79
CA ASP A 367 8.83 -9.25 -5.43
C ASP A 367 10.01 -9.52 -4.49
N ALA A 368 10.45 -8.48 -3.76
CA ALA A 368 11.49 -8.61 -2.74
C ALA A 368 11.07 -9.53 -1.59
N ILE A 369 9.85 -9.39 -1.09
CA ILE A 369 9.30 -10.28 -0.06
C ILE A 369 9.27 -11.73 -0.56
N ASN A 370 8.78 -11.95 -1.79
CA ASN A 370 8.66 -13.27 -2.39
C ASN A 370 10.04 -13.93 -2.60
N GLY A 371 11.04 -13.17 -3.02
CA GLY A 371 12.42 -13.67 -3.22
C GLY A 371 13.26 -13.75 -1.95
N SER A 372 12.84 -13.15 -0.84
CA SER A 372 13.58 -13.14 0.43
C SER A 372 13.33 -14.36 1.30
N ASN A 373 14.34 -14.75 2.06
CA ASN A 373 14.23 -15.74 3.13
C ASN A 373 13.62 -15.13 4.39
N ALA A 374 13.18 -15.99 5.32
CA ALA A 374 12.81 -15.53 6.66
C ALA A 374 14.02 -14.83 7.34
N SER A 375 13.72 -13.90 8.23
CA SER A 375 14.63 -12.98 8.92
C SER A 375 15.33 -11.94 8.05
N ALA A 376 15.06 -11.90 6.74
CA ALA A 376 15.59 -10.87 5.85
C ALA A 376 15.12 -9.47 6.26
N THR A 377 15.89 -8.46 5.84
CA THR A 377 15.44 -7.07 5.82
C THR A 377 15.29 -6.64 4.37
N VAL A 378 14.05 -6.33 3.98
CA VAL A 378 13.69 -5.74 2.71
C VAL A 378 13.77 -4.22 2.85
N THR A 379 14.71 -3.60 2.16
CA THR A 379 14.90 -2.14 2.18
C THR A 379 14.29 -1.52 0.93
N VAL A 380 13.30 -0.64 1.14
CA VAL A 380 12.55 0.03 0.10
C VAL A 380 13.11 1.46 -0.06
N PRO A 381 13.54 1.88 -1.27
CA PRO A 381 14.08 3.23 -1.47
C PRO A 381 12.98 4.30 -1.39
N ASN A 382 13.39 5.57 -1.41
CA ASN A 382 12.44 6.69 -1.49
C ASN A 382 11.71 6.67 -2.84
N GLY A 383 10.38 6.68 -2.81
CA GLY A 383 9.50 6.62 -3.97
C GLY A 383 8.10 6.13 -3.60
N THR A 384 7.14 6.31 -4.52
CA THR A 384 5.75 5.85 -4.37
C THR A 384 5.51 4.49 -5.03
N PHE A 385 5.55 3.43 -4.25
CA PHE A 385 5.27 2.06 -4.70
C PHE A 385 3.77 1.81 -4.72
N ARG A 386 3.19 1.76 -5.93
CA ARG A 386 1.77 1.48 -6.17
C ARG A 386 1.55 -0.03 -6.33
N GLU A 387 1.46 -0.71 -5.21
CA GLU A 387 1.19 -2.14 -5.10
C GLU A 387 0.51 -2.44 -3.76
N ASP A 388 -0.19 -3.57 -3.70
CA ASP A 388 -0.64 -4.13 -2.43
C ASP A 388 0.47 -5.05 -1.90
N VAL A 389 0.81 -4.90 -0.62
CA VAL A 389 1.95 -5.61 -0.01
C VAL A 389 1.45 -6.58 1.05
N THR A 390 1.82 -7.85 0.92
CA THR A 390 1.61 -8.88 1.94
C THR A 390 2.94 -9.41 2.44
N VAL A 391 3.25 -9.13 3.70
CA VAL A 391 4.41 -9.66 4.43
C VAL A 391 4.02 -11.00 5.04
N ASN A 392 4.12 -12.06 4.23
CA ASN A 392 3.74 -13.43 4.57
C ASN A 392 4.90 -14.29 5.08
N LYS A 393 6.02 -13.67 5.43
CA LYS A 393 7.20 -14.31 6.02
C LYS A 393 7.62 -13.51 7.25
N THR A 394 8.21 -14.18 8.23
CA THR A 394 8.86 -13.51 9.36
C THR A 394 10.06 -12.72 8.85
N LEU A 395 9.87 -11.48 8.41
CA LEU A 395 10.91 -10.60 7.89
C LEU A 395 10.61 -9.13 8.20
N ARG A 396 11.58 -8.26 7.95
CA ARG A 396 11.46 -6.82 8.17
C ARG A 396 11.31 -6.09 6.84
N VAL A 397 10.32 -5.24 6.68
CA VAL A 397 10.23 -4.26 5.59
C VAL A 397 10.55 -2.89 6.15
N THR A 398 11.53 -2.19 5.59
CA THR A 398 11.92 -0.86 6.05
C THR A 398 12.09 0.09 4.87
N GLY A 399 11.54 1.29 4.97
CA GLY A 399 11.80 2.35 4.02
C GLY A 399 13.12 3.06 4.31
N THR A 400 13.66 3.74 3.30
CA THR A 400 14.87 4.58 3.46
C THR A 400 14.56 5.83 4.27
N SER A 401 13.33 6.34 4.17
CA SER A 401 12.84 7.41 5.03
C SER A 401 11.33 7.34 5.17
N GLN A 402 10.83 7.77 6.33
CA GLN A 402 9.41 7.74 6.65
C GLN A 402 8.56 8.50 5.61
N ALA A 403 8.95 9.72 5.26
CA ALA A 403 8.19 10.56 4.34
C ALA A 403 8.50 10.26 2.86
N GLY A 404 9.70 9.76 2.55
CA GLY A 404 10.13 9.54 1.16
C GLY A 404 9.74 8.18 0.60
N THR A 405 9.61 7.13 1.42
CA THR A 405 9.15 5.81 0.99
C THR A 405 7.65 5.69 1.22
N ILE A 406 6.86 5.56 0.14
CA ILE A 406 5.40 5.51 0.21
C ILE A 406 4.90 4.19 -0.39
N LEU A 407 4.19 3.38 0.40
CA LEU A 407 3.41 2.25 -0.06
C LEU A 407 1.97 2.71 -0.28
N LYS A 408 1.49 2.66 -1.51
CA LYS A 408 0.17 3.14 -1.92
C LYS A 408 -0.67 2.00 -2.50
N GLY A 409 -1.62 1.51 -1.71
CA GLY A 409 -2.54 0.44 -2.11
C GLY A 409 -3.36 0.79 -3.36
N LEU A 410 -3.65 -0.23 -4.17
CA LEU A 410 -4.30 -0.07 -5.49
C LEU A 410 -5.80 0.20 -5.39
N TYR A 411 -6.37 0.94 -6.35
CA TYR A 411 -7.79 1.28 -6.34
C TYR A 411 -8.68 0.10 -6.80
N TYR A 412 -8.41 -0.50 -7.97
CA TYR A 412 -9.25 -1.55 -8.56
C TYR A 412 -8.76 -2.96 -8.24
N THR A 413 -8.71 -3.31 -6.95
CA THR A 413 -8.34 -4.68 -6.51
C THR A 413 -9.37 -5.27 -5.56
N ALA A 414 -9.57 -6.59 -5.60
CA ALA A 414 -10.39 -7.29 -4.62
C ALA A 414 -9.77 -7.32 -3.21
N ASN A 415 -8.47 -7.06 -3.07
CA ASN A 415 -7.80 -7.01 -1.79
C ASN A 415 -8.24 -5.74 -1.02
N ALA A 416 -8.76 -5.92 0.21
CA ALA A 416 -9.20 -4.82 1.06
C ALA A 416 -8.05 -4.10 1.80
N ASN A 417 -6.82 -4.61 1.73
CA ASN A 417 -5.66 -4.13 2.48
C ASN A 417 -4.65 -3.47 1.54
N SER A 418 -4.03 -2.36 1.96
CA SER A 418 -2.87 -1.79 1.23
C SER A 418 -1.59 -2.49 1.67
N VAL A 419 -1.42 -2.70 2.98
CA VAL A 419 -0.33 -3.48 3.57
C VAL A 419 -0.91 -4.49 4.57
N GLU A 420 -0.45 -5.73 4.51
CA GLU A 420 -0.85 -6.81 5.42
C GLU A 420 0.38 -7.53 5.99
N LEU A 421 0.50 -7.55 7.32
CA LEU A 421 1.44 -8.41 8.03
C LEU A 421 0.73 -9.73 8.36
N SER A 422 1.07 -10.82 7.67
CA SER A 422 0.37 -12.11 7.78
C SER A 422 1.23 -13.26 8.30
N ALA A 423 2.47 -12.98 8.69
CA ALA A 423 3.35 -13.93 9.34
C ALA A 423 3.83 -13.40 10.68
N ASN A 424 3.87 -14.28 11.70
CA ASN A 424 4.26 -13.88 13.04
C ASN A 424 5.68 -13.29 13.07
N ASN A 425 5.87 -12.30 13.95
CA ASN A 425 7.13 -11.59 14.15
C ASN A 425 7.63 -10.87 12.89
N ALA A 426 6.72 -10.46 12.00
CA ALA A 426 7.03 -9.56 10.91
C ALA A 426 7.11 -8.11 11.41
N SER A 427 7.84 -7.25 10.70
CA SER A 427 7.84 -5.83 11.04
C SER A 427 7.86 -4.92 9.83
N ILE A 428 7.25 -3.75 9.98
CA ILE A 428 7.31 -2.67 9.01
C ILE A 428 7.75 -1.36 9.66
N SER A 429 8.64 -0.62 8.98
CA SER A 429 9.22 0.60 9.53
C SER A 429 9.66 1.65 8.52
N ASN A 430 9.85 2.88 8.99
CA ASN A 430 10.50 3.98 8.25
C ASN A 430 9.85 4.27 6.89
N LEU A 431 8.52 4.24 6.79
CA LEU A 431 7.80 4.50 5.54
C LEU A 431 6.41 5.10 5.78
N THR A 432 5.73 5.48 4.70
CA THR A 432 4.33 5.92 4.70
C THR A 432 3.44 4.86 4.07
N VAL A 433 2.27 4.59 4.68
CA VAL A 433 1.21 3.72 4.15
C VAL A 433 -0.04 4.56 3.87
N THR A 434 -0.50 4.48 2.63
CA THR A 434 -1.75 5.09 2.16
C THR A 434 -2.40 4.17 1.12
N ARG A 435 -3.57 4.56 0.64
CA ARG A 435 -4.25 3.96 -0.52
C ARG A 435 -4.42 4.98 -1.64
N ASP A 436 -4.70 4.50 -2.85
CA ASP A 436 -5.33 5.30 -3.90
C ASP A 436 -6.83 5.41 -3.59
N PHE A 437 -7.27 6.61 -3.25
CA PHE A 437 -8.65 6.91 -2.84
C PHE A 437 -9.38 7.87 -3.78
N GLY A 438 -8.79 8.18 -4.95
CA GLY A 438 -9.35 9.14 -5.90
C GLY A 438 -9.26 10.59 -5.45
N THR A 439 -9.99 11.47 -6.15
CA THR A 439 -10.06 12.91 -5.89
C THR A 439 -11.48 13.39 -5.59
N THR A 440 -12.47 12.51 -5.69
CA THR A 440 -13.89 12.80 -5.46
C THR A 440 -14.49 11.94 -4.36
N MET A 441 -15.64 12.35 -3.80
CA MET A 441 -16.34 11.55 -2.80
C MET A 441 -16.82 10.21 -3.35
N THR A 442 -17.31 10.21 -4.58
CA THR A 442 -17.75 8.99 -5.27
C THR A 442 -16.62 7.95 -5.35
N GLU A 443 -15.40 8.39 -5.65
CA GLU A 443 -14.25 7.48 -5.69
C GLU A 443 -13.81 7.04 -4.30
N TRP A 444 -13.78 7.97 -3.33
CA TRP A 444 -13.50 7.63 -1.94
C TRP A 444 -14.44 6.54 -1.43
N ASP A 445 -15.72 6.64 -1.78
CA ASP A 445 -16.76 5.71 -1.36
C ASP A 445 -16.73 4.38 -2.11
N ALA A 446 -16.43 4.41 -3.40
CA ALA A 446 -16.36 3.22 -4.23
C ALA A 446 -15.06 2.44 -4.06
N CYS A 447 -14.02 3.02 -3.45
CA CYS A 447 -12.76 2.32 -3.25
C CYS A 447 -12.93 1.07 -2.34
N PRO A 448 -12.49 -0.12 -2.79
CA PRO A 448 -12.64 -1.37 -2.05
C PRO A 448 -11.67 -1.51 -0.86
N LYS A 449 -10.67 -0.63 -0.75
CA LYS A 449 -9.68 -0.66 0.33
C LYS A 449 -10.31 -0.25 1.66
N ASN A 450 -10.29 -1.17 2.61
CA ASN A 450 -10.79 -0.96 3.97
C ASN A 450 -9.67 -0.64 4.97
N GLN A 451 -8.50 -1.26 4.80
CA GLN A 451 -7.38 -1.09 5.73
C GLN A 451 -6.19 -0.45 5.00
N GLY A 452 -5.59 0.57 5.62
CA GLY A 452 -4.26 1.03 5.24
C GLY A 452 -3.24 -0.06 5.55
N LEU A 453 -3.10 -0.34 6.84
CA LEU A 453 -2.25 -1.41 7.37
C LEU A 453 -3.08 -2.36 8.24
N ILE A 454 -2.94 -3.66 8.02
CA ILE A 454 -3.49 -4.69 8.92
C ILE A 454 -2.37 -5.49 9.57
N VAL A 455 -2.47 -5.68 10.89
CA VAL A 455 -1.74 -6.72 11.60
C VAL A 455 -2.64 -7.95 11.59
N ASN A 456 -2.22 -8.97 10.86
CA ASN A 456 -2.97 -10.22 10.64
C ASN A 456 -2.23 -11.47 11.15
N ALA A 457 -1.14 -11.28 11.90
CA ALA A 457 -0.43 -12.30 12.64
C ALA A 457 0.02 -11.78 14.03
N ASN A 458 0.63 -12.65 14.84
CA ASN A 458 1.01 -12.35 16.22
C ASN A 458 2.44 -11.82 16.31
N ASN A 459 2.70 -11.02 17.34
CA ASN A 459 4.03 -10.46 17.65
C ASN A 459 4.60 -9.53 16.57
N ASP A 460 3.75 -8.98 15.71
CA ASP A 460 4.18 -8.08 14.64
C ASP A 460 4.46 -6.68 15.15
N THR A 461 5.41 -5.99 14.52
CA THR A 461 5.84 -4.64 14.91
C THR A 461 5.60 -3.62 13.79
N VAL A 462 4.96 -2.50 14.13
CA VAL A 462 4.81 -1.33 13.26
C VAL A 462 5.52 -0.16 13.95
N THR A 463 6.59 0.35 13.35
CA THR A 463 7.36 1.42 13.99
C THR A 463 7.89 2.49 13.06
N ASN A 464 7.82 3.76 13.46
CA ASN A 464 8.25 4.89 12.62
C ASN A 464 7.54 4.91 11.26
N VAL A 465 6.25 4.62 11.25
CA VAL A 465 5.40 4.61 10.04
C VAL A 465 4.40 5.76 10.10
N THR A 466 4.22 6.44 8.96
CA THR A 466 3.07 7.34 8.77
C THR A 466 1.94 6.55 8.12
N ILE A 467 0.77 6.47 8.75
CA ILE A 467 -0.41 5.80 8.21
C ILE A 467 -1.48 6.86 7.98
N THR A 468 -1.83 7.10 6.71
CA THR A 468 -2.70 8.23 6.35
C THR A 468 -3.57 7.98 5.13
N GLY A 469 -4.71 8.68 5.02
CA GLY A 469 -5.59 8.60 3.84
C GLY A 469 -6.38 7.29 3.73
N ASN A 470 -6.50 6.52 4.81
CA ASN A 470 -7.16 5.21 4.78
C ASN A 470 -8.55 5.27 5.43
N ARG A 471 -9.36 4.22 5.19
CA ARG A 471 -10.60 4.04 5.97
C ARG A 471 -10.22 3.73 7.41
N ASN A 472 -9.75 2.54 7.72
CA ASN A 472 -8.98 2.39 8.95
C ASN A 472 -7.51 2.60 8.64
N GLY A 473 -6.83 3.42 9.44
CA GLY A 473 -5.38 3.53 9.39
C GLY A 473 -4.76 2.18 9.69
N LEU A 474 -4.97 1.71 10.92
CA LEU A 474 -4.46 0.45 11.42
C LEU A 474 -5.60 -0.45 11.92
N TYR A 475 -5.62 -1.69 11.47
CA TYR A 475 -6.60 -2.69 11.89
C TYR A 475 -5.93 -3.89 12.56
N ILE A 476 -6.42 -4.28 13.74
CA ILE A 476 -5.90 -5.41 14.52
C ILE A 476 -7.06 -6.22 15.08
N ASN A 477 -7.27 -7.43 14.59
CA ASN A 477 -8.40 -8.23 15.02
C ASN A 477 -7.97 -9.67 15.30
N ASN A 478 -8.18 -10.13 16.54
CA ASN A 478 -7.76 -11.46 16.99
C ASN A 478 -6.25 -11.71 16.82
N ARG A 479 -5.42 -10.74 17.25
CA ARG A 479 -3.95 -10.79 17.17
C ARG A 479 -3.31 -10.33 18.48
N GLN A 480 -2.34 -11.10 18.97
CA GLN A 480 -1.72 -10.89 20.27
C GLN A 480 -0.24 -10.48 20.14
N GLY A 481 0.28 -9.82 21.18
CA GLY A 481 1.70 -9.51 21.31
C GLY A 481 2.24 -8.46 20.33
N PHE A 482 1.37 -7.78 19.57
CA PHE A 482 1.78 -6.76 18.61
C PHE A 482 2.41 -5.53 19.29
N VAL A 483 3.28 -4.82 18.56
CA VAL A 483 3.93 -3.58 19.02
C VAL A 483 3.73 -2.47 17.98
N ILE A 484 2.98 -1.44 18.35
CA ILE A 484 2.74 -0.24 17.55
C ILE A 484 3.43 0.93 18.24
N THR A 485 4.56 1.39 17.71
CA THR A 485 5.34 2.41 18.40
C THR A 485 6.01 3.46 17.53
N ASN A 486 6.04 4.71 17.99
CA ASN A 486 6.63 5.84 17.28
C ASN A 486 6.00 6.08 15.90
N ASN A 487 4.69 5.89 15.73
CA ASN A 487 4.01 6.08 14.45
C ASN A 487 3.20 7.38 14.39
N ASN A 488 2.96 7.88 13.18
CA ASN A 488 2.03 8.97 12.87
C ASN A 488 0.78 8.40 12.19
N ILE A 489 -0.33 8.26 12.92
CA ILE A 489 -1.59 7.67 12.45
C ILE A 489 -2.61 8.80 12.31
N VAL A 490 -2.65 9.39 11.12
CA VAL A 490 -3.29 10.70 10.91
C VAL A 490 -4.17 10.72 9.67
N GLN A 491 -5.26 11.48 9.73
CA GLN A 491 -6.18 11.67 8.59
C GLN A 491 -6.70 10.34 8.00
N ASN A 492 -6.92 9.33 8.82
CA ASN A 492 -7.70 8.16 8.43
C ASN A 492 -9.14 8.35 8.91
N ARG A 493 -10.09 7.51 8.48
CA ARG A 493 -11.44 7.55 9.06
C ARG A 493 -11.34 7.20 10.54
N THR A 494 -10.98 5.96 10.82
CA THR A 494 -10.58 5.52 12.15
C THR A 494 -9.06 5.42 12.20
N GLY A 495 -8.43 5.94 13.25
CA GLY A 495 -6.98 5.83 13.43
C GLY A 495 -6.55 4.37 13.62
N ILE A 496 -6.90 3.80 14.77
CA ILE A 496 -6.67 2.39 15.11
C ILE A 496 -8.01 1.73 15.48
N GLN A 497 -8.36 0.63 14.81
CA GLN A 497 -9.51 -0.19 15.17
C GLN A 497 -9.07 -1.58 15.61
N MET A 498 -9.57 -2.02 16.77
CA MET A 498 -9.24 -3.31 17.36
C MET A 498 -10.47 -4.11 17.80
N GLY A 499 -10.37 -5.44 17.82
CA GLY A 499 -11.43 -6.32 18.32
C GLY A 499 -10.98 -7.78 18.54
N ASN A 500 -11.86 -8.60 19.11
CA ASN A 500 -11.57 -9.98 19.53
C ASN A 500 -10.38 -10.05 20.52
N ASP A 501 -9.55 -11.10 20.48
CA ASP A 501 -8.40 -11.21 21.39
C ASP A 501 -7.22 -10.37 20.91
N ILE A 502 -6.89 -9.33 21.68
CA ILE A 502 -5.80 -8.38 21.45
C ILE A 502 -4.80 -8.36 22.62
N SER A 503 -4.74 -9.46 23.37
CA SER A 503 -3.95 -9.55 24.59
C SER A 503 -2.45 -9.34 24.35
N ASN A 504 -1.77 -8.81 25.36
CA ASN A 504 -0.33 -8.53 25.37
C ASN A 504 0.14 -7.53 24.29
N GLY A 505 -0.78 -6.81 23.65
CA GLY A 505 -0.44 -5.77 22.69
C GLY A 505 0.16 -4.52 23.34
N ARG A 506 0.93 -3.74 22.58
CA ARG A 506 1.52 -2.48 23.02
C ARG A 506 1.31 -1.39 21.97
N ILE A 507 0.74 -0.26 22.38
CA ILE A 507 0.57 0.95 21.58
C ILE A 507 1.21 2.09 22.35
N VAL A 508 2.43 2.49 21.95
CA VAL A 508 3.27 3.37 22.75
C VAL A 508 3.97 4.44 21.91
N ASN A 509 4.00 5.69 22.36
CA ASN A 509 4.69 6.80 21.69
C ASN A 509 4.16 7.11 20.28
N ASN A 510 2.86 6.90 20.02
CA ASN A 510 2.27 7.22 18.72
C ASN A 510 1.58 8.59 18.74
N LYS A 511 1.53 9.26 17.59
CA LYS A 511 0.60 10.36 17.30
C LYS A 511 -0.60 9.80 16.57
N ILE A 512 -1.80 9.92 17.14
CA ILE A 512 -3.06 9.39 16.62
C ILE A 512 -4.01 10.58 16.51
N ASN A 513 -3.83 11.38 15.46
CA ASN A 513 -4.40 12.73 15.40
C ASN A 513 -5.24 12.97 14.15
N GLY A 514 -6.28 13.79 14.27
CA GLY A 514 -7.01 14.30 13.11
C GLY A 514 -7.66 13.21 12.26
N ASN A 515 -7.97 12.04 12.83
CA ASN A 515 -8.74 11.01 12.16
C ASN A 515 -10.23 11.40 12.21
N PHE A 516 -10.95 11.15 11.12
CA PHE A 516 -12.28 11.73 10.90
C PHE A 516 -13.47 10.93 11.49
N THR A 517 -13.19 9.98 12.37
CA THR A 517 -14.14 9.42 13.36
C THR A 517 -13.48 9.34 14.74
N HIS A 518 -12.72 8.29 14.98
CA HIS A 518 -12.14 7.94 16.28
C HIS A 518 -10.62 7.81 16.16
N GLY A 519 -9.91 8.24 17.22
CA GLY A 519 -8.48 7.99 17.34
C GLY A 519 -8.19 6.51 17.51
N LEU A 520 -8.60 5.94 18.64
CA LEU A 520 -8.45 4.53 18.98
C LEU A 520 -9.81 3.91 19.35
N MET A 521 -10.14 2.79 18.73
CA MET A 521 -11.39 2.07 18.94
C MET A 521 -11.16 0.62 19.39
N LEU A 522 -11.81 0.23 20.49
CA LEU A 522 -12.07 -1.17 20.83
C LEU A 522 -13.52 -1.49 20.45
N ASN A 523 -13.68 -2.27 19.39
CA ASN A 523 -14.96 -2.57 18.77
C ASN A 523 -15.45 -3.96 19.17
N ALA A 524 -16.36 -4.03 20.12
CA ALA A 524 -17.01 -5.25 20.57
C ALA A 524 -18.13 -5.73 19.64
N ASP A 525 -18.43 -5.03 18.54
CA ASP A 525 -19.28 -5.59 17.48
C ASP A 525 -18.51 -6.58 16.60
N LEU A 526 -17.16 -6.57 16.65
CA LEU A 526 -16.33 -7.58 16.01
C LEU A 526 -16.31 -8.92 16.75
N GLY A 527 -16.80 -8.96 17.99
CA GLY A 527 -16.78 -10.12 18.89
C GLY A 527 -16.41 -9.74 20.32
N VAL A 528 -16.22 -10.75 21.19
CA VAL A 528 -15.78 -10.53 22.58
C VAL A 528 -14.34 -10.01 22.59
N VAL A 529 -14.12 -8.80 23.10
CA VAL A 529 -12.79 -8.21 23.14
C VAL A 529 -12.05 -8.66 24.39
N ASN A 530 -10.95 -9.39 24.22
CA ASN A 530 -10.03 -9.72 25.31
C ASN A 530 -8.78 -8.84 25.18
N ALA A 531 -8.64 -7.84 26.04
CA ALA A 531 -7.52 -6.90 26.06
C ALA A 531 -6.56 -7.17 27.23
N THR A 532 -6.45 -8.43 27.68
CA THR A 532 -5.62 -8.78 28.84
C THR A 532 -4.16 -8.36 28.61
N ASN A 533 -3.55 -7.67 29.58
CA ASN A 533 -2.19 -7.12 29.51
C ASN A 533 -1.94 -6.14 28.33
N LEU A 534 -2.99 -5.56 27.73
CA LEU A 534 -2.83 -4.54 26.69
C LEU A 534 -2.26 -3.25 27.30
N THR A 535 -1.23 -2.68 26.67
CA THR A 535 -0.64 -1.39 27.08
C THR A 535 -0.88 -0.33 26.02
N ILE A 536 -1.56 0.76 26.38
CA ILE A 536 -1.75 1.97 25.58
C ILE A 536 -1.21 3.14 26.41
N LYS A 537 0.04 3.53 26.17
CA LYS A 537 0.74 4.49 27.04
C LYS A 537 1.56 5.49 26.23
N ASN A 538 1.69 6.72 26.71
CA ASN A 538 2.52 7.76 26.10
C ASN A 538 2.16 8.04 24.64
N ASN A 539 0.89 7.97 24.26
CA ASN A 539 0.46 8.39 22.93
C ASN A 539 -0.12 9.80 22.99
N GLU A 540 -0.02 10.53 21.88
CA GLU A 540 -0.83 11.72 21.63
C GLU A 540 -2.06 11.27 20.84
N ILE A 541 -3.24 11.43 21.42
CA ILE A 541 -4.53 11.02 20.83
C ILE A 541 -5.46 12.22 20.89
N LYS A 542 -5.36 13.12 19.91
CA LYS A 542 -6.11 14.39 19.93
C LYS A 542 -6.65 14.77 18.56
N ASP A 543 -7.54 15.76 18.54
CA ASP A 543 -8.11 16.34 17.31
C ASP A 543 -8.86 15.33 16.41
N ASN A 544 -9.16 14.12 16.90
CA ASN A 544 -10.02 13.18 16.19
C ASN A 544 -11.47 13.65 16.30
N TRP A 545 -12.24 13.50 15.22
CA TRP A 545 -13.49 14.22 15.00
C TRP A 545 -14.59 13.93 16.02
N TYR A 546 -14.73 12.69 16.48
CA TYR A 546 -15.77 12.32 17.44
C TYR A 546 -15.16 12.05 18.80
N THR A 547 -14.20 11.12 18.87
CA THR A 547 -13.58 10.74 20.14
C THR A 547 -12.11 10.37 20.00
N GLN A 548 -11.39 10.53 21.10
CA GLN A 548 -10.00 10.11 21.17
C GLN A 548 -9.92 8.61 21.47
N LEU A 549 -10.73 8.16 22.43
CA LEU A 549 -10.88 6.76 22.80
C LEU A 549 -12.35 6.32 22.67
N TYR A 550 -12.59 5.20 22.00
CA TYR A 550 -13.94 4.66 21.80
C TYR A 550 -14.03 3.17 22.16
N LEU A 551 -14.78 2.85 23.22
CA LEU A 551 -15.00 1.48 23.69
C LEU A 551 -16.49 1.15 23.57
N ASN A 552 -16.88 0.47 22.50
CA ASN A 552 -18.29 0.25 22.19
C ASN A 552 -18.55 -1.09 21.52
N GLY A 553 -19.78 -1.58 21.65
CA GLY A 553 -20.33 -2.69 20.89
C GLY A 553 -21.24 -3.58 21.73
N ALA A 554 -21.88 -4.54 21.08
CA ALA A 554 -22.83 -5.45 21.70
C ALA A 554 -22.18 -6.44 22.68
N ASN A 555 -20.94 -6.87 22.42
CA ASN A 555 -20.24 -7.86 23.23
C ASN A 555 -19.43 -7.23 24.39
N THR A 556 -18.87 -8.09 25.24
CA THR A 556 -18.04 -7.70 26.38
C THR A 556 -16.66 -7.24 25.95
N ILE A 557 -16.10 -6.27 26.68
CA ILE A 557 -14.68 -5.91 26.64
C ILE A 557 -14.08 -6.27 28.01
N THR A 558 -13.04 -7.10 28.01
CA THR A 558 -12.31 -7.51 29.22
C THR A 558 -10.94 -6.84 29.23
N THR A 559 -10.63 -6.10 30.30
CA THR A 559 -9.45 -5.24 30.45
C THR A 559 -8.53 -5.65 31.60
N ASN A 560 -8.38 -6.97 31.83
CA ASN A 560 -7.54 -7.48 32.91
C ASN A 560 -6.09 -7.03 32.73
N ASN A 561 -5.53 -6.31 33.72
CA ASN A 561 -4.19 -5.72 33.65
C ASN A 561 -3.97 -4.85 32.40
N THR A 562 -5.02 -4.26 31.83
CA THR A 562 -4.89 -3.28 30.75
C THR A 562 -4.46 -1.94 31.33
N THR A 563 -3.52 -1.28 30.66
CA THR A 563 -3.08 0.08 31.03
C THR A 563 -3.40 1.04 29.90
N ILE A 564 -4.27 2.03 30.11
CA ILE A 564 -4.57 3.11 29.16
C ILE A 564 -4.20 4.45 29.79
N THR A 565 -2.99 4.56 30.31
CA THR A 565 -2.54 5.71 31.11
C THR A 565 -1.47 6.52 30.38
N CYS A 566 -1.25 7.74 30.84
CA CYS A 566 -0.24 8.66 30.35
C CYS A 566 -0.34 8.91 28.85
N ASN A 567 -1.55 8.99 28.30
CA ASN A 567 -1.78 9.49 26.95
C ASN A 567 -2.16 10.98 27.00
N SER A 568 -1.74 11.76 26.02
CA SER A 568 -2.14 13.16 25.85
C SER A 568 -3.40 13.22 24.99
N TYR A 569 -4.44 13.88 25.49
CA TYR A 569 -5.73 14.00 24.78
C TYR A 569 -6.00 15.40 24.23
N GLY A 570 -5.02 16.29 24.30
CA GLY A 570 -5.15 17.70 23.87
C GLY A 570 -6.01 18.57 24.79
N THR A 571 -6.37 18.08 25.98
CA THR A 571 -7.16 18.80 26.99
C THR A 571 -6.79 18.32 28.39
N ASN A 572 -6.85 19.22 29.38
CA ASN A 572 -6.80 18.90 30.81
C ASN A 572 -8.18 18.59 31.41
N GLN A 573 -9.24 18.70 30.60
CA GLN A 573 -10.63 18.47 30.97
C GLN A 573 -11.23 17.39 30.08
N PRO A 574 -10.74 16.13 30.14
CA PRO A 574 -11.31 15.08 29.31
C PRO A 574 -12.76 14.82 29.69
N THR A 575 -13.63 14.71 28.69
CA THR A 575 -15.05 14.39 28.89
C THR A 575 -15.29 12.91 28.63
N THR A 576 -16.15 12.29 29.46
CA THR A 576 -16.54 10.89 29.33
C THR A 576 -18.04 10.79 29.07
N VAL A 577 -18.43 10.12 27.99
CA VAL A 577 -19.84 9.85 27.68
C VAL A 577 -20.05 8.35 27.49
N ALA A 578 -20.74 7.71 28.44
CA ALA A 578 -20.95 6.26 28.49
C ALA A 578 -22.05 5.74 27.52
N THR A 579 -22.16 6.36 26.35
CA THR A 579 -23.08 5.96 25.29
C THR A 579 -22.35 5.97 23.95
N ALA A 580 -22.94 5.33 22.94
CA ALA A 580 -22.38 5.33 21.59
C ALA A 580 -22.33 6.77 21.03
N ALA A 581 -21.26 7.09 20.29
CA ALA A 581 -21.03 8.44 19.76
C ALA A 581 -21.99 8.82 18.62
N GLY A 582 -22.79 7.87 18.11
CA GLY A 582 -23.77 8.11 17.04
C GLY A 582 -23.11 8.53 15.73
N GLU A 583 -22.11 7.77 15.26
CA GLU A 583 -21.42 8.07 14.01
C GLU A 583 -22.40 8.20 12.83
N PRO A 584 -22.26 9.23 11.97
CA PRO A 584 -22.98 9.26 10.71
C PRO A 584 -22.65 8.03 9.88
N GLY A 585 -23.60 7.62 9.03
CA GLY A 585 -23.32 6.62 8.00
C GLY A 585 -22.14 7.06 7.13
N TYR A 586 -21.48 6.10 6.53
CA TYR A 586 -20.25 6.32 5.77
C TYR A 586 -20.37 7.43 4.70
N ALA A 587 -21.49 7.48 3.96
CA ALA A 587 -21.78 8.54 2.97
C ALA A 587 -22.00 9.95 3.55
N GLY A 588 -22.22 10.06 4.86
CA GLY A 588 -22.37 11.34 5.57
C GLY A 588 -21.06 11.88 6.15
N GLN A 589 -19.92 11.23 5.89
CA GLN A 589 -18.61 11.62 6.42
C GLN A 589 -17.65 11.96 5.28
N THR A 590 -17.55 13.25 4.97
CA THR A 590 -16.54 13.76 4.02
C THR A 590 -15.15 13.72 4.68
N PRO A 591 -14.13 13.03 4.14
CA PRO A 591 -12.78 13.07 4.69
C PRO A 591 -12.15 14.46 4.62
N ALA A 592 -11.23 14.74 5.54
CA ALA A 592 -10.49 16.01 5.58
C ALA A 592 -9.72 16.29 4.27
N GLN A 593 -9.18 15.25 3.62
CA GLN A 593 -8.44 15.39 2.35
C GLN A 593 -9.32 15.81 1.17
N LEU A 594 -10.64 15.66 1.30
CA LEU A 594 -11.64 16.03 0.30
C LEU A 594 -12.46 17.25 0.76
N GLY A 595 -11.90 18.07 1.65
CA GLY A 595 -12.51 19.31 2.13
C GLY A 595 -13.50 19.13 3.29
N GLY A 596 -13.57 17.94 3.88
CA GLY A 596 -14.39 17.69 5.07
C GLY A 596 -13.88 18.47 6.29
N THR A 597 -14.79 18.88 7.16
CA THR A 597 -14.49 19.59 8.41
C THR A 597 -14.95 18.78 9.60
N ALA A 598 -14.22 18.90 10.70
CA ALA A 598 -14.57 18.22 11.93
C ALA A 598 -15.97 18.69 12.40
N PRO A 599 -16.90 17.75 12.71
CA PRO A 599 -18.12 18.10 13.40
C PRO A 599 -17.80 18.64 14.80
N ALA A 600 -18.80 19.17 15.49
CA ALA A 600 -18.68 19.40 16.92
C ALA A 600 -18.32 18.07 17.59
N GLY A 601 -17.13 18.00 18.20
CA GLY A 601 -16.64 16.77 18.84
C GLY A 601 -17.64 16.21 19.85
N PHE A 602 -17.65 14.89 20.03
CA PHE A 602 -18.62 14.23 20.90
C PHE A 602 -18.15 14.20 22.36
N ALA A 603 -17.01 13.55 22.60
CA ALA A 603 -16.38 13.46 23.91
C ALA A 603 -14.92 13.02 23.77
N THR A 604 -14.08 13.27 24.78
CA THR A 604 -12.73 12.71 24.78
C THR A 604 -12.77 11.18 24.81
N PHE A 605 -13.59 10.62 25.70
CA PHE A 605 -13.82 9.19 25.88
C PHE A 605 -15.29 8.88 25.66
N ALA A 606 -15.61 7.90 24.82
CA ALA A 606 -17.00 7.48 24.66
C ALA A 606 -17.21 5.98 24.42
N GLY A 607 -18.47 5.59 24.40
CA GLY A 607 -18.94 4.25 24.09
C GLY A 607 -19.58 3.57 25.30
N SER A 608 -20.47 2.62 25.03
CA SER A 608 -21.24 1.91 26.07
C SER A 608 -20.40 1.11 27.06
N LYS A 609 -19.11 0.90 26.78
CA LYS A 609 -18.18 0.14 27.63
C LYS A 609 -17.08 1.01 28.26
N ILE A 610 -17.09 2.32 28.03
CA ILE A 610 -16.00 3.21 28.46
C ILE A 610 -15.94 3.42 29.98
N ALA A 611 -17.10 3.42 30.66
CA ALA A 611 -17.20 3.77 32.09
C ALA A 611 -16.43 2.82 33.02
N ALA A 612 -16.14 1.60 32.58
CA ALA A 612 -15.43 0.60 33.36
C ALA A 612 -13.91 0.59 33.11
N THR A 613 -13.38 1.54 32.33
CA THR A 613 -11.98 1.53 31.90
C THR A 613 -11.23 2.74 32.44
N PRO A 614 -10.29 2.55 33.39
CA PRO A 614 -9.46 3.63 33.90
C PRO A 614 -8.55 4.19 32.79
N THR A 615 -8.59 5.50 32.59
CA THR A 615 -7.74 6.23 31.63
C THR A 615 -6.79 7.22 32.32
N ALA A 616 -6.95 7.43 33.62
CA ALA A 616 -6.05 8.25 34.42
C ALA A 616 -4.88 7.42 34.97
N PRO A 617 -3.72 8.06 35.22
CA PRO A 617 -3.41 9.45 34.91
C PRO A 617 -3.28 9.66 33.41
N TRP A 618 -3.49 10.89 32.93
CA TRP A 618 -3.25 11.28 31.54
C TRP A 618 -2.23 12.42 31.47
N LEU A 619 -1.68 12.68 30.28
CA LEU A 619 -0.70 13.74 30.09
C LEU A 619 -1.40 15.08 29.87
N ASP A 620 -1.42 15.94 30.90
CA ASP A 620 -2.03 17.28 30.83
C ASP A 620 -1.25 18.18 29.86
N ASN A 621 -1.89 18.62 28.77
CA ASN A 621 -1.35 19.49 27.71
C ASN A 621 0.10 19.17 27.30
N ALA A 622 0.45 17.89 27.24
CA ALA A 622 1.83 17.52 26.94
C ALA A 622 2.19 17.97 25.52
N VAL A 623 3.22 18.79 25.46
CA VAL A 623 3.84 19.24 24.22
C VAL A 623 4.75 18.13 23.74
N ASP A 624 4.61 17.77 22.47
CA ASP A 624 5.60 16.94 21.79
C ASP A 624 6.94 17.68 21.77
N ALA A 625 7.90 17.17 22.54
CA ALA A 625 9.19 17.81 22.77
C ALA A 625 10.05 17.86 21.51
N GLN A 626 9.73 17.03 20.50
CA GLN A 626 10.45 16.95 19.24
C GLN A 626 9.47 16.94 18.06
N ALA A 627 8.74 18.06 17.91
CA ALA A 627 7.88 18.29 16.76
C ALA A 627 8.66 18.04 15.44
N GLY A 628 8.18 17.10 14.63
CA GLY A 628 8.81 16.66 13.38
C GLY A 628 9.47 15.29 13.44
N VAL A 629 9.70 14.74 14.64
CA VAL A 629 10.02 13.31 14.81
C VAL A 629 8.73 12.50 14.79
N SER A 630 8.79 11.29 14.23
CA SER A 630 7.64 10.40 14.20
C SER A 630 7.20 9.97 15.58
N GLY A 631 5.89 9.82 15.75
CA GLY A 631 5.30 9.48 17.02
C GLY A 631 5.38 10.63 18.02
N PHE A 632 4.88 10.36 19.23
CA PHE A 632 4.87 11.34 20.31
C PHE A 632 6.16 11.24 21.11
N GLN A 633 6.92 12.33 21.17
CA GLN A 633 8.16 12.42 21.94
C GLN A 633 7.90 13.23 23.20
N ARG A 634 7.78 12.55 24.34
CA ARG A 634 7.45 13.22 25.60
C ARG A 634 8.63 14.05 26.12
N ALA A 635 8.32 15.22 26.68
CA ALA A 635 9.30 16.06 27.36
C ALA A 635 9.80 15.40 28.67
N THR A 636 11.11 15.47 28.91
CA THR A 636 11.74 15.02 30.17
C THR A 636 11.67 16.07 31.28
N ALA A 637 11.46 17.34 30.93
CA ALA A 637 11.21 18.44 31.86
C ALA A 637 9.78 18.97 31.64
N ILE A 638 8.99 18.99 32.71
CA ILE A 638 7.58 19.39 32.68
C ILE A 638 7.38 20.51 33.70
N THR A 639 6.73 21.59 33.28
CA THR A 639 6.28 22.63 34.21
C THR A 639 4.80 22.45 34.48
N VAL A 640 4.42 22.42 35.75
CA VAL A 640 3.03 22.26 36.19
C VAL A 640 2.63 23.50 36.97
N ALA A 641 1.47 24.07 36.63
CA ALA A 641 0.88 25.22 37.29
C ALA A 641 -0.52 24.87 37.82
N PRO A 642 -1.02 25.59 38.84
CA PRO A 642 -2.39 25.46 39.30
C PRO A 642 -3.40 25.65 38.17
N VAL A 643 -4.53 24.98 38.29
CA VAL A 643 -5.65 25.07 37.35
C VAL A 643 -6.28 26.45 37.47
N GLY A 644 -6.19 27.22 36.38
CA GLY A 644 -6.98 28.44 36.21
C GLY A 644 -8.40 28.13 35.74
N GLY A 645 -9.35 29.01 36.09
CA GLY A 645 -10.74 28.94 35.60
C GLY A 645 -11.63 27.99 36.42
N THR A 646 -12.58 27.34 35.75
CA THR A 646 -13.59 26.49 36.40
C THR A 646 -13.00 25.13 36.81
N LEU A 647 -13.11 24.82 38.10
CA LEU A 647 -12.69 23.52 38.65
C LEU A 647 -13.74 22.44 38.39
N SER A 648 -13.27 21.20 38.24
CA SER A 648 -14.12 20.01 38.15
C SER A 648 -13.41 18.78 38.73
N ALA A 649 -14.11 17.66 38.84
CA ALA A 649 -13.53 16.40 39.32
C ALA A 649 -12.31 15.93 38.52
N VAL A 650 -12.25 16.27 37.22
CA VAL A 650 -11.15 15.89 36.32
C VAL A 650 -10.16 17.03 36.06
N ASN A 651 -10.45 18.26 36.51
CA ASN A 651 -9.59 19.42 36.31
C ASN A 651 -9.58 20.29 37.56
N ASN A 652 -8.61 20.01 38.43
CA ASN A 652 -8.36 20.71 39.68
C ASN A 652 -6.89 20.53 40.08
N ASP A 653 -6.46 21.26 41.10
CA ASP A 653 -5.05 21.32 41.51
C ASP A 653 -4.48 19.99 42.03
N TYR A 654 -5.31 19.13 42.62
CA TYR A 654 -4.88 17.77 42.95
C TYR A 654 -4.68 16.94 41.69
N ARG A 655 -5.68 16.95 40.80
CA ARG A 655 -5.69 16.10 39.60
C ARG A 655 -4.54 16.42 38.66
N ILE A 656 -4.24 17.70 38.42
CA ILE A 656 -3.14 18.11 37.54
C ILE A 656 -1.77 17.64 38.07
N LEU A 657 -1.57 17.67 39.41
CA LEU A 657 -0.37 17.14 40.04
C LEU A 657 -0.33 15.61 40.01
N ALA A 658 -1.44 14.95 40.33
CA ALA A 658 -1.54 13.48 40.30
C ALA A 658 -1.26 12.93 38.89
N ASN A 659 -1.75 13.61 37.86
CA ASN A 659 -1.48 13.29 36.47
C ASN A 659 -0.01 13.46 36.10
N ALA A 660 0.58 14.63 36.42
CA ALA A 660 1.98 14.91 36.11
C ALA A 660 2.94 13.94 36.83
N ILE A 661 2.76 13.76 38.14
CA ILE A 661 3.59 12.89 38.97
C ILE A 661 3.34 11.42 38.64
N GLY A 662 2.07 11.01 38.54
CA GLY A 662 1.69 9.63 38.19
C GLY A 662 2.10 9.22 36.78
N CYS A 663 2.53 10.16 35.94
CA CYS A 663 3.10 9.84 34.64
C CYS A 663 4.60 9.91 34.56
N VAL A 664 5.37 10.38 35.54
CA VAL A 664 6.84 10.54 35.38
C VAL A 664 7.55 9.27 34.94
N GLU A 665 8.57 9.44 34.11
CA GLU A 665 9.53 8.40 33.76
C GLU A 665 10.87 8.64 34.48
N THR A 666 11.72 7.61 34.51
CA THR A 666 13.07 7.70 35.08
C THR A 666 13.82 8.92 34.54
N GLY A 667 14.36 9.73 35.45
CA GLY A 667 15.12 10.94 35.14
C GLY A 667 14.27 12.18 34.80
N ASN A 668 12.94 12.13 34.89
CA ASN A 668 12.10 13.30 34.65
C ASN A 668 12.26 14.37 35.74
N THR A 669 12.10 15.64 35.35
CA THR A 669 12.01 16.78 36.26
C THR A 669 10.65 17.45 36.15
N ILE A 670 9.93 17.58 37.27
CA ILE A 670 8.71 18.37 37.39
C ILE A 670 9.05 19.69 38.11
N THR A 671 8.78 20.82 37.44
CA THR A 671 8.87 22.16 38.03
C THR A 671 7.46 22.66 38.38
N LEU A 672 7.18 22.84 39.66
CA LEU A 672 5.94 23.43 40.15
C LEU A 672 6.03 24.96 40.05
N ASN A 673 4.93 25.59 39.64
CA ASN A 673 4.85 27.04 39.50
C ASN A 673 3.50 27.57 40.00
N GLY A 674 3.48 28.17 41.21
CA GLY A 674 2.28 28.77 41.82
C GLY A 674 1.72 28.00 43.02
N THR A 675 0.54 28.41 43.47
CA THR A 675 -0.14 27.87 44.66
C THR A 675 -1.26 26.92 44.26
N PHE A 676 -1.12 25.64 44.57
CA PHE A 676 -2.10 24.59 44.35
C PHE A 676 -3.04 24.50 45.55
N ASP A 677 -4.35 24.62 45.36
CA ASP A 677 -5.35 24.57 46.44
C ASP A 677 -6.08 23.22 46.48
N TRP A 678 -5.65 22.37 47.41
CA TRP A 678 -6.27 21.06 47.64
C TRP A 678 -7.48 21.12 48.58
N THR A 679 -7.86 22.30 49.06
CA THR A 679 -8.99 22.47 49.99
C THR A 679 -10.34 22.58 49.29
N THR A 680 -10.34 22.77 47.97
CA THR A 680 -11.53 22.82 47.13
C THR A 680 -12.31 21.50 47.17
N THR A 681 -13.62 21.57 46.93
CA THR A 681 -14.49 20.38 46.93
C THR A 681 -14.05 19.38 45.87
N GLU A 682 -13.69 19.88 44.69
CA GLU A 682 -13.25 19.11 43.53
C GLU A 682 -11.91 18.42 43.79
N ALA A 683 -10.93 19.13 44.36
CA ALA A 683 -9.63 18.55 44.70
C ALA A 683 -9.74 17.50 45.80
N LYS A 684 -10.55 17.74 46.84
CA LYS A 684 -10.82 16.74 47.88
C LYS A 684 -11.46 15.47 47.32
N ALA A 685 -12.40 15.61 46.39
CA ALA A 685 -13.01 14.47 45.71
C ALA A 685 -11.99 13.71 44.85
N ALA A 686 -11.12 14.42 44.13
CA ALA A 686 -10.06 13.80 43.34
C ALA A 686 -8.98 13.13 44.19
N TRP A 687 -8.67 13.70 45.36
CA TRP A 687 -7.74 13.15 46.35
C TRP A 687 -8.21 11.81 46.90
N ALA A 688 -9.51 11.68 47.17
CA ALA A 688 -10.12 10.43 47.60
C ALA A 688 -10.07 9.29 46.56
N LEU A 689 -9.60 9.56 45.33
CA LEU A 689 -9.47 8.59 44.23
C LEU A 689 -8.02 8.37 43.78
N GLY A 690 -7.03 8.97 44.46
CA GLY A 690 -5.61 8.71 44.19
C GLY A 690 -5.12 9.07 42.77
N ASN A 691 -4.09 8.36 42.30
CA ASN A 691 -3.46 8.57 41.00
C ASN A 691 -4.36 8.16 39.84
N ASN A 692 -5.00 7.00 39.98
CA ASN A 692 -5.75 6.34 38.90
C ASN A 692 -7.17 6.89 38.70
N ALA A 693 -7.63 7.78 39.59
CA ALA A 693 -8.98 8.37 39.59
C ALA A 693 -10.11 7.35 39.75
N VAL A 694 -9.87 6.27 40.49
CA VAL A 694 -10.82 5.19 40.78
C VAL A 694 -10.79 4.91 42.28
N THR A 695 -11.95 4.72 42.90
CA THR A 695 -12.04 4.27 44.29
C THR A 695 -11.54 2.84 44.42
N GLU A 696 -10.79 2.52 45.46
CA GLU A 696 -10.23 1.18 45.60
C GLU A 696 -11.26 0.04 45.59
N GLY A 697 -10.87 -1.05 44.91
CA GLY A 697 -11.70 -2.22 44.60
C GLY A 697 -11.65 -2.67 43.13
N ALA A 698 -11.05 -1.88 42.22
CA ALA A 698 -10.97 -2.17 40.79
C ALA A 698 -9.60 -1.81 40.15
N VAL A 699 -8.79 -2.85 39.89
CA VAL A 699 -7.65 -2.95 38.94
C VAL A 699 -6.52 -1.89 39.01
N ALA A 700 -5.33 -2.32 39.43
CA ALA A 700 -4.18 -1.46 39.73
C ALA A 700 -3.17 -1.28 38.57
N ALA A 701 -2.94 -0.02 38.16
CA ALA A 701 -1.70 0.40 37.48
C ALA A 701 -0.67 1.01 38.46
N PHE A 702 -1.07 1.31 39.71
CA PHE A 702 -0.26 1.97 40.76
C PHE A 702 -0.28 1.21 42.11
N GLY A 703 -0.55 -0.10 42.08
CA GLY A 703 -0.78 -0.91 43.28
C GLY A 703 -2.19 -0.75 43.86
N SER A 704 -2.56 -1.61 44.82
CA SER A 704 -3.69 -1.35 45.74
C SER A 704 -3.20 -0.42 46.84
N GLY A 705 -3.92 0.65 47.17
CA GLY A 705 -3.53 1.58 48.25
C GLY A 705 -3.28 3.02 47.81
N ASP A 706 -3.61 3.43 46.58
CA ASP A 706 -3.32 4.79 46.09
C ASP A 706 -4.37 5.84 46.49
N ASP A 707 -5.53 5.43 47.03
CA ASP A 707 -6.52 6.35 47.58
C ASP A 707 -5.85 7.29 48.59
N TYR A 708 -6.14 8.59 48.49
CA TYR A 708 -5.56 9.64 49.34
C TYR A 708 -4.05 9.87 49.19
N SER A 709 -3.43 9.41 48.09
CA SER A 709 -2.00 9.62 47.84
C SER A 709 -1.67 10.00 46.40
N ILE A 710 -0.55 10.71 46.22
CA ILE A 710 0.11 10.87 44.93
C ILE A 710 1.41 10.06 44.95
N ALA A 711 1.52 9.09 44.06
CA ALA A 711 2.71 8.24 43.92
C ALA A 711 3.40 8.45 42.57
N VAL A 712 4.73 8.30 42.54
CA VAL A 712 5.44 8.08 41.27
C VAL A 712 5.17 6.65 40.80
N PRO A 713 5.20 6.37 39.47
CA PRO A 713 5.12 5.00 38.99
C PRO A 713 6.21 4.09 39.59
N ASP A 714 5.87 2.83 39.80
CA ASP A 714 6.84 1.82 40.24
C ASP A 714 8.06 1.76 39.31
N ASN A 715 9.24 1.65 39.90
CA ASN A 715 10.54 1.60 39.21
C ASN A 715 10.95 2.88 38.46
N SER A 716 10.31 4.02 38.72
CA SER A 716 10.81 5.33 38.27
C SER A 716 11.95 5.80 39.18
N GLU A 717 13.15 5.95 38.61
CA GLU A 717 14.35 6.40 39.34
C GLU A 717 14.72 7.84 39.00
N ASN A 718 15.45 8.52 39.89
CA ASN A 718 15.99 9.87 39.63
C ASN A 718 14.95 10.92 39.20
N VAL A 719 13.71 10.80 39.68
CA VAL A 719 12.66 11.81 39.46
C VAL A 719 12.93 13.00 40.36
N THR A 720 12.91 14.20 39.80
CA THR A 720 13.08 15.46 40.54
C THR A 720 11.77 16.24 40.58
N LEU A 721 11.32 16.63 41.76
CA LEU A 721 10.24 17.61 41.96
C LEU A 721 10.87 18.90 42.52
N THR A 722 10.67 20.03 41.85
CA THR A 722 11.31 21.30 42.20
C THR A 722 10.39 22.50 41.95
N ALA A 723 10.85 23.69 42.33
CA ALA A 723 10.23 24.98 42.01
C ALA A 723 11.33 25.96 41.56
N ALA A 724 10.96 26.98 40.78
CA ALA A 724 11.92 27.95 40.26
C ALA A 724 12.70 28.70 41.36
N THR A 725 12.07 28.91 42.51
CA THR A 725 12.66 29.48 43.72
C THR A 725 12.04 28.84 44.97
N VAL A 726 12.72 28.90 46.11
CA VAL A 726 12.16 28.48 47.40
C VAL A 726 10.91 29.32 47.69
N GLY A 727 9.76 28.67 47.92
CA GLY A 727 8.47 29.33 48.09
C GLY A 727 7.79 29.78 46.79
N GLY A 728 8.43 29.57 45.62
CA GLY A 728 7.85 29.86 44.31
C GLY A 728 6.72 28.90 43.89
N ALA A 729 6.53 27.80 44.64
CA ALA A 729 5.35 26.96 44.57
C ALA A 729 4.93 26.50 45.98
N THR A 730 3.63 26.37 46.20
CA THR A 730 3.02 25.88 47.44
C THR A 730 1.88 24.91 47.13
N ILE A 731 1.68 23.90 47.96
CA ILE A 731 0.55 22.96 47.91
C ILE A 731 -0.25 23.11 49.19
#